data_AF-Q93243-F1
#
_entry.id   AF-Q93243-F1
#
_cell.length_a   1.000
_cell.length_b   1.000
_cell.length_c   1.000
_cell.angle_alpha   90.00
_cell.angle_beta   90.00
_cell.angle_gamma   90.00
#
_symmetry.space_group_name_H-M   'P 1'
#
loop_
_entity.id
_entity.type
_entity.pdbx_description
1 polymer ?
#
loop_
_entity_poly.entity_id
_entity_poly.type
_entity_poly.pdbx_seq_one_letter_code
_entity_poly.pdbx_strand_id
1 'polypeptide(L)'
;MKSQACLKVCLALIGLVSIVSTAYIANDVVSDYAEVKELLAAFYRKHAKKYGHDYDPAAIQAIAENMDKSVKNDKTEATVNRKLWNEVFENDIILTLPQAESLLSESNSPRSRRQAHPDPRNFWPNLTISYEFYGGEETWRQLIRSAIRHVEQNVCFKFKENGGDRDGLRYYRGNGCWSNVGRVGGRQLVSIGYGCDSLGIVSHETLHALGLWHEQSRDDRDNFISIVADKITRGTEGNFAKRTAANSDNLGQPYDLGSVMHYGAKSFAYDWSSDTIKTRDWRYQNTIGQRDGLSFKDAKMINTRYCSNVCQRSLPCLNEGYTDPNNCGRCRCPSGYGGTYCETVEYTSCGGSLTASSSYKKIESGIVQPDANCVWRIRNPGGNVEVMFDQVNFQCADPCQSYVEVKYLSQKTSTGARLCCSLPSVIRSEGDDVIIILRGTPNTAVGWRGFTLKYRAIGGTPITPATVRPTYATTTRPYWTRTASGWIHIKNPPLYKPDGQIYTSDEQSAETKYSSEELYDPSTFLSPSSSSASPALLLPSDASPQRPSAQEHDLSQLSQNALTRPTPTTTVAPDTASWSAWGEWSACSQPCGGCGTKTRVRACYGGNQVCPGSNLDRESCNAHACAKPKKGMICNGRLLLPCDLLAKLNFGSNNYLNPKLKQSGFARSSTLPLPRISQRKPVFVNELEVHPPTERFLSSSTRRVKRQTANRFCEKRFIYQCPTALLTIQMEYKPDTQGTNDAYFQQYPECCSGYTPRRGVCYKN
;
A
#
# COMPACT_ATOMS: atom_id res chain seq x y z
N MET A 1 48.56 -18.26 -9.64
CA MET A 1 47.32 -18.97 -10.01
C MET A 1 47.27 -20.43 -9.54
N LYS A 2 48.38 -21.19 -9.46
CA LYS A 2 48.34 -22.62 -9.05
C LYS A 2 48.06 -22.89 -7.55
N SER A 3 48.23 -21.94 -6.63
CA SER A 3 48.10 -22.26 -5.18
C SER A 3 46.64 -22.28 -4.66
N GLN A 4 45.74 -21.43 -5.17
CA GLN A 4 44.34 -21.40 -4.71
C GLN A 4 43.55 -22.66 -5.11
N ALA A 5 43.85 -23.24 -6.28
CA ALA A 5 43.24 -24.50 -6.70
C ALA A 5 43.70 -25.68 -5.82
N CYS A 6 44.98 -25.72 -5.47
CA CYS A 6 45.52 -26.73 -4.54
C CYS A 6 44.89 -26.62 -3.16
N LEU A 7 44.70 -25.40 -2.64
CA LEU A 7 44.09 -25.19 -1.33
C LEU A 7 42.65 -25.71 -1.25
N LYS A 8 41.86 -25.54 -2.32
CA LYS A 8 40.49 -26.08 -2.41
C LYS A 8 40.46 -27.62 -2.41
N VAL A 9 41.37 -28.26 -3.14
CA VAL A 9 41.47 -29.73 -3.18
C VAL A 9 41.96 -30.29 -1.84
N CYS A 10 42.93 -29.64 -1.19
CA CYS A 10 43.39 -30.04 0.13
C CYS A 10 42.29 -29.92 1.20
N LEU A 11 41.53 -28.82 1.22
CA LEU A 11 40.45 -28.63 2.20
C LEU A 11 39.31 -29.65 2.02
N ALA A 12 39.03 -30.08 0.79
CA ALA A 12 38.06 -31.14 0.51
C ALA A 12 38.55 -32.53 0.97
N LEU A 13 39.85 -32.82 0.81
CA LEU A 13 40.44 -34.11 1.21
C LEU A 13 40.60 -34.28 2.71
N ILE A 14 40.75 -33.19 3.48
CA ILE A 14 40.99 -33.26 4.94
C ILE A 14 39.67 -33.24 5.74
N GLY A 15 38.51 -33.31 5.08
CA GLY A 15 37.21 -33.39 5.76
C GLY A 15 36.84 -32.15 6.58
N LEU A 16 37.53 -31.02 6.38
CA LEU A 16 37.32 -29.75 7.08
C LEU A 16 36.24 -28.87 6.42
N VAL A 17 35.22 -29.49 5.82
CA VAL A 17 34.05 -28.78 5.27
C VAL A 17 33.00 -28.59 6.38
N SER A 18 33.37 -27.88 7.46
CA SER A 18 32.43 -27.58 8.56
C SER A 18 32.34 -26.09 8.91
N ILE A 19 33.00 -25.21 8.16
CA ILE A 19 32.74 -23.77 8.21
C ILE A 19 32.55 -23.29 6.77
N VAL A 20 31.57 -23.88 6.09
CA VAL A 20 30.94 -23.13 5.00
C VAL A 20 30.19 -22.03 5.71
N SER A 21 30.85 -20.88 5.88
CA SER A 21 30.12 -19.61 6.00
C SER A 21 29.15 -19.65 4.83
N THR A 22 27.86 -19.86 5.13
CA THR A 22 26.80 -19.94 4.15
C THR A 22 26.65 -18.54 3.58
N ALA A 23 27.58 -18.12 2.74
CA ALA A 23 27.47 -16.91 1.99
C ALA A 23 26.50 -17.23 0.86
N TYR A 24 25.21 -17.03 1.12
CA TYR A 24 24.15 -17.46 0.23
C TYR A 24 24.19 -16.70 -1.10
N ILE A 25 24.77 -15.50 -1.10
CA ILE A 25 24.91 -14.61 -2.25
C ILE A 25 26.34 -14.57 -2.81
N ALA A 26 27.38 -14.74 -1.97
CA ALA A 26 28.78 -14.52 -2.39
C ALA A 26 29.28 -15.47 -3.48
N ASN A 27 28.69 -16.67 -3.61
CA ASN A 27 29.08 -17.59 -4.69
C ASN A 27 28.67 -17.07 -6.08
N ASP A 28 27.70 -16.15 -6.16
CA ASP A 28 27.15 -15.63 -7.41
C ASP A 28 27.50 -14.15 -7.67
N VAL A 29 28.03 -13.41 -6.67
CA VAL A 29 28.20 -11.94 -6.70
C VAL A 29 29.67 -11.52 -6.68
N VAL A 30 29.93 -10.37 -7.30
CA VAL A 30 31.16 -9.57 -7.49
C VAL A 30 32.36 -9.91 -6.57
N SER A 31 33.58 -9.79 -7.11
CA SER A 31 34.86 -9.94 -6.38
C SER A 31 34.95 -9.17 -5.06
N ASP A 32 34.18 -8.10 -4.93
CA ASP A 32 34.28 -7.11 -3.84
C ASP A 32 33.16 -7.29 -2.79
N TYR A 33 32.41 -8.40 -2.84
CA TYR A 33 31.27 -8.62 -1.94
C TYR A 33 31.69 -8.68 -0.47
N ALA A 34 32.91 -9.14 -0.18
CA ALA A 34 33.45 -9.15 1.19
C ALA A 34 33.62 -7.73 1.73
N GLU A 35 34.19 -6.82 0.94
CA GLU A 35 34.35 -5.41 1.26
C GLU A 35 32.99 -4.73 1.43
N VAL A 36 32.05 -4.99 0.52
CA VAL A 36 30.67 -4.49 0.62
C VAL A 36 30.02 -4.94 1.94
N LYS A 37 30.21 -6.20 2.33
CA LYS A 37 29.64 -6.74 3.58
C LYS A 37 30.21 -6.06 4.83
N GLU A 38 31.52 -5.77 4.84
CA GLU A 38 32.14 -5.02 5.94
C GLU A 38 31.61 -3.57 6.01
N LEU A 39 31.43 -2.90 4.86
CA LEU A 39 30.83 -1.57 4.81
C LEU A 39 29.37 -1.57 5.26
N LEU A 40 28.60 -2.59 4.89
CA LEU A 40 27.23 -2.79 5.36
C LEU A 40 27.18 -3.01 6.87
N ALA A 41 28.06 -3.86 7.41
CA ALA A 41 28.15 -4.07 8.85
C ALA A 41 28.52 -2.77 9.58
N ALA A 42 29.44 -1.96 9.04
CA ALA A 42 29.76 -0.64 9.58
C ALA A 42 28.57 0.32 9.54
N PHE A 43 27.81 0.31 8.45
CA PHE A 43 26.58 1.10 8.29
C PHE A 43 25.53 0.70 9.34
N TYR A 44 25.22 -0.59 9.47
CA TYR A 44 24.23 -1.07 10.44
C TYR A 44 24.69 -0.86 11.87
N ARG A 45 25.98 -1.05 12.18
CA ARG A 45 26.56 -0.73 13.49
C ARG A 45 26.39 0.74 13.86
N LYS A 46 26.62 1.67 12.92
CA LYS A 46 26.39 3.10 13.16
C LYS A 46 24.93 3.39 13.45
N HIS A 47 24.00 2.75 12.74
CA HIS A 47 22.56 2.96 12.95
C HIS A 47 22.07 2.33 14.26
N ALA A 48 22.48 1.10 14.59
CA ALA A 48 22.15 0.43 15.84
C ALA A 48 22.53 1.27 17.07
N LYS A 49 23.72 1.90 17.03
CA LYS A 49 24.19 2.80 18.10
C LYS A 49 23.25 3.99 18.35
N LYS A 50 22.57 4.50 17.32
CA LYS A 50 21.57 5.57 17.46
C LYS A 50 20.33 5.12 18.27
N TYR A 51 20.07 3.82 18.30
CA TYR A 51 18.98 3.20 19.07
C TYR A 51 19.46 2.61 20.40
N GLY A 52 20.71 2.88 20.81
CA GLY A 52 21.23 2.50 22.12
C GLY A 52 21.70 1.05 22.23
N HIS A 53 21.99 0.38 21.12
CA HIS A 53 22.55 -0.97 21.11
C HIS A 53 23.61 -1.17 20.02
N ASP A 54 24.26 -2.33 20.03
CA ASP A 54 25.21 -2.71 18.97
C ASP A 54 24.53 -3.52 17.87
N TYR A 55 25.22 -3.66 16.73
CA TYR A 55 24.84 -4.53 15.63
C TYR A 55 25.48 -5.91 15.81
N ASP A 56 24.64 -6.92 16.03
CA ASP A 56 25.04 -8.31 16.13
C ASP A 56 24.37 -9.13 15.00
N PRO A 57 25.08 -9.42 13.90
CA PRO A 57 24.52 -10.17 12.79
C PRO A 57 24.12 -11.59 13.18
N ALA A 58 24.82 -12.23 14.13
CA ALA A 58 24.50 -13.59 14.55
C ALA A 58 23.18 -13.62 15.34
N ALA A 59 22.95 -12.63 16.22
CA ALA A 59 21.67 -12.48 16.91
C ALA A 59 20.51 -12.20 15.94
N ILE A 60 20.72 -11.32 14.95
CA ILE A 60 19.72 -11.04 13.90
C ILE A 60 19.38 -12.30 13.12
N GLN A 61 20.39 -13.08 12.72
CA GLN A 61 20.20 -14.35 12.02
C GLN A 61 19.42 -15.35 12.87
N ALA A 62 19.77 -15.48 14.16
CA ALA A 62 19.06 -16.36 15.08
C ALA A 62 17.60 -15.95 15.26
N ILE A 63 17.29 -14.64 15.29
CA ILE A 63 15.91 -14.14 15.32
C ILE A 63 15.19 -14.49 14.01
N ALA A 64 15.83 -14.25 12.87
CA ALA A 64 15.28 -14.56 11.54
C ALA A 64 14.95 -16.04 11.37
N GLU A 65 15.78 -16.93 11.90
CA GLU A 65 15.60 -18.39 11.85
C GLU A 65 14.55 -18.91 12.84
N ASN A 66 14.42 -18.28 14.01
CA ASN A 66 13.47 -18.68 15.06
C ASN A 66 12.09 -18.03 14.93
N MET A 67 11.93 -16.99 14.13
CA MET A 67 10.61 -16.45 13.79
C MET A 67 9.77 -17.57 13.17
N ASP A 68 8.69 -17.95 13.87
CA ASP A 68 7.85 -19.11 13.57
C ASP A 68 7.50 -19.19 12.07
N LYS A 69 7.55 -20.36 11.45
CA LYS A 69 7.11 -20.52 10.06
C LYS A 69 5.60 -20.25 9.89
N SER A 70 4.82 -20.31 10.98
CA SER A 70 3.42 -19.87 10.98
C SER A 70 3.26 -18.36 10.85
N VAL A 71 4.37 -17.61 10.97
CA VAL A 71 4.40 -16.18 10.77
C VAL A 71 3.79 -15.84 9.42
N LYS A 72 2.77 -14.98 9.46
CA LYS A 72 2.06 -14.49 8.28
C LYS A 72 3.07 -14.01 7.23
N ASN A 73 2.76 -14.32 5.98
CA ASN A 73 3.46 -13.81 4.82
C ASN A 73 2.67 -12.58 4.33
N ASP A 74 3.28 -11.40 4.40
CA ASP A 74 2.75 -10.16 3.80
C ASP A 74 2.82 -10.16 2.27
N LYS A 75 3.34 -11.25 1.68
CA LYS A 75 3.55 -11.45 0.25
C LYS A 75 4.56 -10.46 -0.32
N THR A 76 5.48 -10.00 0.52
CA THR A 76 6.63 -9.19 0.12
C THR A 76 7.93 -9.98 0.28
N GLU A 77 8.93 -9.49 -0.41
CA GLU A 77 10.34 -9.79 -0.34
C GLU A 77 10.83 -9.73 1.11
N ALA A 78 10.27 -8.83 1.95
CA ALA A 78 10.64 -8.72 3.36
C ALA A 78 10.40 -9.99 4.17
N THR A 79 9.37 -10.76 3.80
CA THR A 79 9.14 -12.07 4.40
C THR A 79 10.06 -13.14 3.81
N VAL A 80 10.29 -13.13 2.50
CA VAL A 80 11.11 -14.15 1.81
C VAL A 80 12.59 -14.01 2.19
N ASN A 81 13.07 -12.78 2.32
CA ASN A 81 14.48 -12.44 2.53
C ASN A 81 14.90 -12.43 4.00
N ARG A 82 14.08 -12.91 4.95
CA ARG A 82 14.44 -12.92 6.38
C ARG A 82 15.80 -13.54 6.66
N LYS A 83 16.11 -14.64 5.95
CA LYS A 83 17.39 -15.34 6.08
C LYS A 83 18.58 -14.61 5.43
N LEU A 84 18.31 -13.55 4.68
CA LEU A 84 19.29 -12.74 3.95
C LEU A 84 19.47 -11.36 4.59
N TRP A 85 18.86 -11.05 5.73
CA TRP A 85 18.95 -9.72 6.37
C TRP A 85 20.37 -9.21 6.63
N ASN A 86 21.36 -10.11 6.68
CA ASN A 86 22.79 -9.77 6.84
C ASN A 86 23.59 -9.78 5.52
N GLU A 87 22.92 -10.04 4.39
CA GLU A 87 23.51 -10.20 3.06
C GLU A 87 23.04 -9.13 2.08
N VAL A 88 21.81 -8.67 2.22
CA VAL A 88 21.21 -7.62 1.37
C VAL A 88 20.99 -6.34 2.16
N PHE A 89 21.15 -5.22 1.47
CA PHE A 89 20.88 -3.89 1.99
C PHE A 89 19.39 -3.57 1.84
N GLU A 90 18.80 -2.91 2.84
CA GLU A 90 17.38 -2.51 2.80
C GLU A 90 16.49 -3.64 2.27
N ASN A 91 16.63 -4.84 2.85
CA ASN A 91 15.86 -6.04 2.49
C ASN A 91 16.14 -6.75 1.16
N ASP A 92 16.47 -6.07 0.07
CA ASP A 92 16.49 -6.68 -1.28
C ASP A 92 17.47 -6.01 -2.25
N ILE A 93 18.38 -5.18 -1.74
CA ILE A 93 19.36 -4.49 -2.58
C ILE A 93 20.76 -5.09 -2.42
N ILE A 94 21.38 -5.46 -3.55
CA ILE A 94 22.82 -5.70 -3.62
C ILE A 94 23.53 -4.41 -4.03
N LEU A 95 24.44 -3.95 -3.17
CA LEU A 95 25.23 -2.77 -3.43
C LEU A 95 26.51 -3.12 -4.19
N THR A 96 26.90 -2.23 -5.09
CA THR A 96 28.29 -2.16 -5.56
C THR A 96 29.18 -1.53 -4.48
N LEU A 97 30.49 -1.77 -4.56
CA LEU A 97 31.46 -1.16 -3.63
C LEU A 97 31.32 0.39 -3.57
N PRO A 98 31.26 1.13 -4.70
CA PRO A 98 31.07 2.58 -4.65
C PRO A 98 29.75 3.01 -3.99
N GLN A 99 28.68 2.23 -4.17
CA GLN A 99 27.41 2.51 -3.51
C GLN A 99 27.52 2.32 -2.00
N ALA A 100 28.14 1.22 -1.54
CA ALA A 100 28.34 0.95 -0.12
C ALA A 100 29.22 2.01 0.57
N GLU A 101 30.31 2.45 -0.08
CA GLU A 101 31.17 3.54 0.39
C GLU A 101 30.39 4.86 0.50
N SER A 102 29.61 5.18 -0.53
CA SER A 102 28.77 6.38 -0.56
C SER A 102 27.77 6.39 0.60
N LEU A 103 27.07 5.27 0.85
CA LEU A 103 26.11 5.16 1.96
C LEU A 103 26.74 5.36 3.34
N LEU A 104 27.99 4.94 3.52
CA LEU A 104 28.68 5.13 4.79
C LEU A 104 29.10 6.61 4.98
N SER A 105 29.63 7.24 3.92
CA SER A 105 30.12 8.63 3.92
C SER A 105 29.01 9.67 4.10
N GLU A 106 27.89 9.55 3.37
CA GLU A 106 26.58 9.39 3.99
C GLU A 106 26.21 10.25 5.20
N SER A 107 26.56 9.63 6.31
CA SER A 107 25.87 9.71 7.57
C SER A 107 26.23 10.96 8.38
N ASN A 108 26.81 11.96 7.72
CA ASN A 108 27.25 13.25 8.26
C ASN A 108 26.73 14.47 7.46
N SER A 109 25.97 14.32 6.36
CA SER A 109 25.63 15.45 5.46
C SER A 109 24.18 15.97 5.57
N PRO A 110 23.92 17.28 5.36
CA PRO A 110 22.57 17.87 5.37
C PRO A 110 21.65 17.37 4.25
N ARG A 111 20.37 17.28 4.60
CA ARG A 111 19.26 16.64 3.87
C ARG A 111 18.85 17.41 2.62
N SER A 112 18.53 16.69 1.55
CA SER A 112 17.63 17.15 0.49
C SER A 112 16.82 15.95 0.00
N ARG A 113 15.69 16.30 -0.67
CA ARG A 113 14.73 15.43 -1.36
C ARG A 113 15.45 14.28 -2.07
N ARG A 114 14.86 13.08 -2.31
CA ARG A 114 14.97 12.28 -3.57
C ARG A 114 14.84 10.68 -3.52
N GLN A 115 14.51 9.97 -4.64
CA GLN A 115 14.24 8.48 -4.76
C GLN A 115 15.05 7.63 -5.80
N ALA A 116 15.40 8.12 -7.00
CA ALA A 116 16.04 7.34 -8.07
C ALA A 116 17.56 7.57 -8.15
N HIS A 117 18.42 6.57 -8.35
CA HIS A 117 19.88 6.76 -8.41
C HIS A 117 20.27 7.94 -9.32
N PRO A 118 21.06 8.93 -8.85
CA PRO A 118 21.33 10.16 -9.59
C PRO A 118 22.59 10.07 -10.45
N ASP A 119 23.49 9.11 -10.17
CA ASP A 119 24.75 8.96 -10.89
C ASP A 119 24.54 8.45 -12.32
N PRO A 120 24.92 9.23 -13.35
CA PRO A 120 24.79 8.82 -14.75
C PRO A 120 25.53 7.53 -15.10
N ARG A 121 26.56 7.15 -14.34
CA ARG A 121 27.27 5.87 -14.53
C ARG A 121 26.37 4.66 -14.32
N ASN A 122 25.34 4.82 -13.50
CA ASN A 122 24.34 3.79 -13.20
C ASN A 122 23.10 3.88 -14.11
N PHE A 123 23.11 4.75 -15.12
CA PHE A 123 21.99 4.84 -16.06
C PHE A 123 22.20 3.83 -17.19
N TRP A 124 21.11 3.24 -17.66
CA TRP A 124 21.15 2.45 -18.88
C TRP A 124 21.41 3.36 -20.09
N PRO A 125 22.44 3.08 -20.92
CA PRO A 125 22.81 3.96 -22.02
C PRO A 125 21.83 3.89 -23.20
N ASN A 126 21.12 2.77 -23.33
CA ASN A 126 20.16 2.51 -24.40
C ASN A 126 18.79 2.18 -23.81
N LEU A 127 17.72 2.49 -24.54
CA LEU A 127 16.35 2.12 -24.19
C LEU A 127 16.01 0.65 -24.47
N THR A 128 16.97 -0.12 -24.98
CA THR A 128 16.84 -1.57 -25.08
C THR A 128 17.79 -2.23 -24.09
N ILE A 129 17.26 -3.09 -23.24
CA ILE A 129 18.02 -3.86 -22.25
C ILE A 129 17.92 -5.34 -22.63
N SER A 130 19.06 -5.97 -22.87
CA SER A 130 19.11 -7.42 -23.04
C SER A 130 18.78 -8.11 -21.72
N TYR A 131 17.97 -9.17 -21.73
CA TYR A 131 17.78 -10.02 -20.55
C TYR A 131 17.83 -11.50 -20.89
N GLU A 132 18.19 -12.36 -19.94
CA GLU A 132 18.21 -13.80 -20.11
C GLU A 132 17.84 -14.55 -18.82
N PHE A 133 17.60 -15.85 -18.94
CA PHE A 133 17.33 -16.74 -17.81
C PHE A 133 18.51 -17.67 -17.54
N TYR A 134 18.95 -17.72 -16.28
CA TYR A 134 19.87 -18.74 -15.80
C TYR A 134 19.09 -19.81 -15.04
N GLY A 135 18.77 -20.90 -15.73
CA GLY A 135 17.91 -21.97 -15.20
C GLY A 135 16.45 -21.53 -15.07
N GLY A 136 15.75 -22.08 -14.07
CA GLY A 136 14.34 -21.83 -13.80
C GLY A 136 13.39 -22.58 -14.74
N GLU A 137 12.32 -23.14 -14.18
CA GLU A 137 11.27 -23.81 -14.92
C GLU A 137 10.45 -22.85 -15.78
N GLU A 138 9.78 -23.37 -16.82
CA GLU A 138 9.09 -22.54 -17.81
C GLU A 138 7.96 -21.70 -17.20
N THR A 139 7.25 -22.19 -16.18
CA THR A 139 6.21 -21.41 -15.49
C THR A 139 6.78 -20.18 -14.80
N TRP A 140 7.96 -20.28 -14.20
CA TRP A 140 8.66 -19.14 -13.60
C TRP A 140 9.20 -18.18 -14.65
N ARG A 141 9.76 -18.69 -15.75
CA ARG A 141 10.18 -17.85 -16.88
C ARG A 141 9.00 -17.07 -17.46
N GLN A 142 7.83 -17.70 -17.62
CA GLN A 142 6.62 -17.04 -18.09
C GLN A 142 6.11 -15.97 -17.12
N LEU A 143 6.20 -16.20 -15.81
CA LEU A 143 5.90 -15.17 -14.81
C LEU A 143 6.82 -13.95 -14.99
N ILE A 144 8.12 -14.17 -15.15
CA ILE A 144 9.08 -13.07 -15.35
C ILE A 144 8.81 -12.34 -16.66
N ARG A 145 8.56 -13.06 -17.76
CA ARG A 145 8.15 -12.45 -19.03
C ARG A 145 6.89 -11.60 -18.86
N SER A 146 5.92 -12.06 -18.06
CA SER A 146 4.70 -11.30 -17.77
C SER A 146 5.00 -10.00 -17.01
N ALA A 147 5.86 -10.05 -16.00
CA ALA A 147 6.28 -8.87 -15.25
C ALA A 147 7.11 -7.90 -16.09
N ILE A 148 8.03 -8.40 -16.93
CA ILE A 148 8.79 -7.57 -17.88
C ILE A 148 7.84 -6.89 -18.86
N ARG A 149 6.87 -7.62 -19.44
CA ARG A 149 5.84 -7.01 -20.30
C ARG A 149 5.03 -5.94 -19.56
N HIS A 150 4.69 -6.17 -18.29
CA HIS A 150 4.04 -5.17 -17.46
C HIS A 150 4.91 -3.92 -17.32
N VAL A 151 6.22 -4.06 -17.07
CA VAL A 151 7.16 -2.93 -17.07
C VAL A 151 7.18 -2.23 -18.44
N GLU A 152 7.38 -2.96 -19.55
CA GLU A 152 7.44 -2.44 -20.93
C GLU A 152 6.18 -1.69 -21.36
N GLN A 153 5.01 -2.11 -20.89
CA GLN A 153 3.76 -1.41 -21.15
C GLN A 153 3.72 -0.06 -20.45
N ASN A 154 4.45 0.08 -19.34
CA ASN A 154 4.44 1.26 -18.49
C ASN A 154 5.61 2.23 -18.75
N VAL A 155 6.72 1.76 -19.31
CA VAL A 155 7.91 2.58 -19.58
C VAL A 155 8.42 2.46 -21.02
N CYS A 156 9.30 3.37 -21.45
CA CYS A 156 9.84 3.33 -22.82
C CYS A 156 10.90 2.25 -23.05
N PHE A 157 11.42 1.63 -21.99
CA PHE A 157 12.36 0.53 -22.15
C PHE A 157 11.72 -0.64 -22.92
N LYS A 158 12.54 -1.29 -23.73
CA LYS A 158 12.26 -2.57 -24.35
C LYS A 158 13.26 -3.59 -23.84
N PHE A 159 12.77 -4.77 -23.50
CA PHE A 159 13.55 -5.85 -22.92
C PHE A 159 13.67 -6.97 -23.96
N LYS A 160 14.89 -7.20 -24.42
CA LYS A 160 15.16 -8.19 -25.46
C LYS A 160 15.64 -9.50 -24.83
N GLU A 161 14.78 -10.51 -24.83
CA GLU A 161 15.15 -11.85 -24.35
C GLU A 161 16.29 -12.44 -25.18
N ASN A 162 17.31 -12.97 -24.52
CA ASN A 162 18.54 -13.48 -25.10
C ASN A 162 19.20 -12.48 -26.07
N GLY A 163 19.07 -11.19 -25.78
CA GLY A 163 19.75 -10.14 -26.53
C GLY A 163 21.28 -10.27 -26.45
N GLY A 164 21.96 -9.78 -27.48
CA GLY A 164 23.41 -9.94 -27.65
C GLY A 164 24.26 -8.90 -26.91
N ASP A 165 23.65 -7.96 -26.19
CA ASP A 165 24.41 -6.90 -25.52
C ASP A 165 25.24 -7.47 -24.37
N ARG A 166 26.42 -6.89 -24.13
CA ARG A 166 27.28 -7.29 -23.00
C ARG A 166 26.62 -6.98 -21.67
N ASP A 167 25.97 -5.82 -21.59
CA ASP A 167 25.20 -5.39 -20.43
C ASP A 167 23.76 -5.88 -20.54
N GLY A 168 23.22 -6.38 -19.43
CA GLY A 168 21.85 -6.86 -19.40
C GLY A 168 21.47 -7.46 -18.07
N LEU A 169 20.22 -7.91 -17.96
CA LEU A 169 19.68 -8.54 -16.76
C LEU A 169 19.71 -10.06 -16.90
N ARG A 170 20.24 -10.76 -15.90
CA ARG A 170 20.18 -12.22 -15.84
C ARG A 170 19.30 -12.62 -14.66
N TYR A 171 18.09 -13.04 -14.97
CA TYR A 171 17.16 -13.54 -13.96
C TYR A 171 17.51 -14.99 -13.62
N TYR A 172 17.50 -15.32 -12.33
CA TYR A 172 17.76 -16.68 -11.89
C TYR A 172 16.99 -17.04 -10.61
N ARG A 173 16.81 -18.34 -10.38
CA ARG A 173 16.14 -18.89 -9.20
C ARG A 173 17.13 -18.93 -8.03
N GLY A 174 17.45 -17.77 -7.49
CA GLY A 174 18.37 -17.61 -6.36
C GLY A 174 17.71 -17.81 -4.99
N ASN A 175 18.46 -17.51 -3.94
CA ASN A 175 17.91 -17.38 -2.58
C ASN A 175 17.33 -15.98 -2.43
N GLY A 176 16.06 -15.89 -2.07
CA GLY A 176 15.37 -14.61 -1.88
C GLY A 176 15.10 -13.84 -3.17
N CYS A 177 14.60 -12.62 -3.01
CA CYS A 177 14.30 -11.66 -4.06
C CYS A 177 15.26 -10.49 -3.90
N TRP A 178 16.07 -10.16 -4.90
CA TRP A 178 16.95 -8.99 -4.81
C TRP A 178 17.50 -8.57 -6.17
N SER A 179 17.98 -7.32 -6.22
CA SER A 179 18.52 -6.69 -7.41
C SER A 179 19.58 -5.62 -7.05
N ASN A 180 20.38 -5.21 -8.03
CA ASN A 180 21.19 -3.99 -7.90
C ASN A 180 20.32 -2.76 -8.18
N VAL A 181 20.71 -1.60 -7.64
CA VAL A 181 20.08 -0.33 -8.02
C VAL A 181 20.81 0.30 -9.20
N GLY A 182 20.13 0.36 -10.35
CA GLY A 182 20.63 0.89 -11.61
C GLY A 182 21.49 -0.10 -12.39
N ARG A 183 22.05 0.38 -13.50
CA ARG A 183 23.01 -0.37 -14.30
C ARG A 183 24.32 -0.51 -13.52
N VAL A 184 24.81 -1.73 -13.37
CA VAL A 184 26.16 -2.00 -12.84
C VAL A 184 27.16 -2.41 -13.93
N GLY A 185 26.65 -2.82 -15.10
CA GLY A 185 27.44 -3.35 -16.21
C GLY A 185 27.51 -4.87 -16.21
N GLY A 186 27.83 -5.46 -17.37
CA GLY A 186 27.79 -6.90 -17.58
C GLY A 186 26.38 -7.49 -17.45
N ARG A 187 26.31 -8.81 -17.28
CA ARG A 187 25.05 -9.53 -17.03
C ARG A 187 24.74 -9.51 -15.54
N GLN A 188 24.15 -8.41 -15.06
CA GLN A 188 23.82 -8.23 -13.64
C GLN A 188 22.69 -9.16 -13.22
N LEU A 189 22.83 -9.77 -12.04
CA LEU A 189 21.89 -10.77 -11.55
C LEU A 189 20.66 -10.12 -10.94
N VAL A 190 19.51 -10.74 -11.20
CA VAL A 190 18.23 -10.46 -10.51
C VAL A 190 17.73 -11.77 -9.93
N SER A 191 17.74 -11.90 -8.61
CA SER A 191 17.28 -13.11 -7.93
C SER A 191 15.77 -13.08 -7.79
N ILE A 192 15.09 -14.08 -8.34
CA ILE A 192 13.66 -14.33 -8.11
C ILE A 192 13.53 -15.75 -7.55
N GLY A 193 13.83 -15.89 -6.26
CA GLY A 193 13.79 -17.16 -5.53
C GLY A 193 12.39 -17.72 -5.30
N TYR A 194 12.31 -18.84 -4.58
CA TYR A 194 11.03 -19.43 -4.18
C TYR A 194 10.28 -18.50 -3.23
N GLY A 195 9.00 -18.22 -3.53
CA GLY A 195 8.18 -17.29 -2.77
C GLY A 195 8.19 -15.86 -3.32
N CYS A 196 9.07 -15.56 -4.28
CA CYS A 196 9.10 -14.30 -5.04
C CYS A 196 8.18 -14.33 -6.28
N ASP A 197 7.37 -15.39 -6.44
CA ASP A 197 6.63 -15.72 -7.65
C ASP A 197 5.36 -14.85 -7.86
N SER A 198 5.51 -13.51 -7.84
CA SER A 198 4.43 -12.58 -8.17
C SER A 198 4.87 -11.51 -9.16
N LEU A 199 3.91 -11.01 -9.94
CA LEU A 199 4.16 -9.95 -10.93
C LEU A 199 4.73 -8.69 -10.28
N GLY A 200 4.22 -8.29 -9.12
CA GLY A 200 4.66 -7.07 -8.43
C GLY A 200 6.08 -7.20 -7.87
N ILE A 201 6.43 -8.35 -7.29
CA ILE A 201 7.80 -8.60 -6.79
C ILE A 201 8.81 -8.55 -7.95
N VAL A 202 8.55 -9.27 -9.04
CA VAL A 202 9.47 -9.22 -10.20
C VAL A 202 9.56 -7.82 -10.80
N SER A 203 8.44 -7.08 -10.82
CA SER A 203 8.43 -5.68 -11.26
C SER A 203 9.25 -4.78 -10.35
N HIS A 204 9.17 -4.98 -9.03
CA HIS A 204 9.94 -4.28 -8.00
C HIS A 204 11.46 -4.47 -8.22
N GLU A 205 11.91 -5.72 -8.34
CA GLU A 205 13.32 -6.03 -8.58
C GLU A 205 13.83 -5.48 -9.93
N THR A 206 12.96 -5.47 -10.93
CA THR A 206 13.27 -4.87 -12.23
C THR A 206 13.36 -3.35 -12.13
N LEU A 207 12.52 -2.70 -11.31
CA LEU A 207 12.60 -1.26 -11.07
C LEU A 207 13.85 -0.84 -10.28
N HIS A 208 14.31 -1.67 -9.34
CA HIS A 208 15.64 -1.51 -8.75
C HIS A 208 16.71 -1.49 -9.85
N ALA A 209 16.71 -2.47 -10.76
CA ALA A 209 17.68 -2.53 -11.85
C ALA A 209 17.61 -1.31 -12.79
N LEU A 210 16.45 -0.67 -12.92
CA LEU A 210 16.28 0.58 -13.68
C LEU A 210 16.71 1.85 -12.91
N GLY A 211 16.99 1.72 -11.61
CA GLY A 211 17.58 2.76 -10.78
C GLY A 211 16.69 3.30 -9.68
N LEU A 212 15.56 2.67 -9.34
CA LEU A 212 14.74 3.14 -8.22
C LEU A 212 15.26 2.59 -6.89
N TRP A 213 15.37 3.46 -5.89
CA TRP A 213 15.44 3.04 -4.49
C TRP A 213 14.02 2.90 -3.91
N HIS A 214 13.97 2.36 -2.70
CA HIS A 214 12.74 2.28 -1.93
C HIS A 214 12.02 3.62 -1.70
N GLU A 215 10.70 3.57 -1.71
CA GLU A 215 9.86 4.73 -1.39
C GLU A 215 10.05 5.17 0.08
N GLN A 216 10.06 4.21 1.02
CA GLN A 216 10.20 4.53 2.44
C GLN A 216 11.60 5.00 2.81
N SER A 217 12.59 4.96 1.93
CA SER A 217 13.92 5.51 2.24
C SER A 217 14.05 6.97 1.80
N ARG A 218 13.02 7.56 1.16
CA ARG A 218 12.99 9.00 0.85
C ARG A 218 13.19 9.85 2.11
N ASP A 219 13.88 10.96 1.95
CA ASP A 219 14.15 11.94 2.99
C ASP A 219 12.88 12.69 3.47
N ASP A 220 11.91 12.89 2.57
CA ASP A 220 10.61 13.54 2.80
C ASP A 220 9.53 12.59 3.33
N ARG A 221 9.84 11.29 3.45
CA ARG A 221 8.90 10.25 3.91
C ARG A 221 8.22 10.59 5.22
N ASP A 222 8.93 11.30 6.11
CA ASP A 222 8.45 11.53 7.47
C ASP A 222 7.17 12.36 7.42
N ASN A 223 6.90 13.10 6.33
CA ASN A 223 5.65 13.83 6.08
C ASN A 223 4.44 12.93 5.81
N PHE A 224 4.65 11.65 5.50
CA PHE A 224 3.65 10.70 5.04
C PHE A 224 3.57 9.46 5.94
N ILE A 225 4.68 9.07 6.56
CA ILE A 225 4.78 7.92 7.46
C ILE A 225 5.56 8.25 8.74
N SER A 226 5.32 7.45 9.77
CA SER A 226 6.05 7.43 11.03
C SER A 226 6.65 6.04 11.23
N ILE A 227 7.95 5.98 11.52
CA ILE A 227 8.65 4.74 11.85
C ILE A 227 8.52 4.45 13.34
N VAL A 228 7.97 3.29 13.68
CA VAL A 228 7.72 2.85 15.06
C VAL A 228 8.89 2.00 15.54
N ALA A 229 9.96 2.68 15.98
CA ALA A 229 11.25 2.05 16.22
C ALA A 229 11.23 0.94 17.28
N ASP A 230 10.41 1.06 18.33
CA ASP A 230 10.27 0.05 19.38
C ASP A 230 9.62 -1.25 18.88
N LYS A 231 9.06 -1.25 17.66
CA LYS A 231 8.49 -2.42 16.99
C LYS A 231 9.40 -3.08 15.97
N ILE A 232 10.56 -2.49 15.69
CA ILE A 232 11.54 -3.04 14.77
C ILE A 232 12.36 -4.13 15.48
N THR A 233 12.68 -5.21 14.79
CA THR A 233 13.62 -6.22 15.28
C THR A 233 14.98 -5.57 15.56
N ARG A 234 15.45 -5.71 16.80
CA ARG A 234 16.71 -5.12 17.26
C ARG A 234 17.86 -5.42 16.30
N GLY A 235 18.56 -4.38 15.86
CA GLY A 235 19.69 -4.47 14.93
C GLY A 235 19.33 -4.32 13.45
N THR A 236 18.04 -4.26 13.11
CA THR A 236 17.56 -4.08 11.73
C THR A 236 17.05 -2.67 11.43
N GLU A 237 17.17 -1.73 12.38
CA GLU A 237 16.67 -0.35 12.27
C GLU A 237 17.31 0.43 11.11
N GLY A 238 18.54 0.06 10.74
CA GLY A 238 19.23 0.65 9.59
C GLY A 238 18.50 0.44 8.26
N ASN A 239 17.62 -0.56 8.14
CA ASN A 239 16.77 -0.77 6.96
C ASN A 239 15.70 0.32 6.79
N PHE A 240 15.51 1.17 7.80
CA PHE A 240 14.67 2.35 7.76
C PHE A 240 15.51 3.63 7.76
N ALA A 241 16.80 3.59 7.43
CA ALA A 241 17.55 4.83 7.26
C ALA A 241 17.02 5.62 6.03
N LYS A 242 16.96 6.95 6.16
CA LYS A 242 16.63 7.81 5.01
C LYS A 242 17.87 7.99 4.15
N ARG A 243 17.70 8.04 2.83
CA ARG A 243 18.74 8.41 1.86
C ARG A 243 19.04 9.91 1.94
N THR A 244 20.20 10.31 1.42
CA THR A 244 20.55 11.72 1.22
C THR A 244 20.56 12.10 -0.26
N ALA A 245 20.79 13.38 -0.54
CA ALA A 245 20.81 13.91 -1.90
C ALA A 245 21.96 13.40 -2.77
N ALA A 246 23.02 12.80 -2.18
CA ALA A 246 24.13 12.27 -2.96
C ALA A 246 23.73 11.00 -3.73
N ASN A 247 22.79 10.19 -3.21
CA ASN A 247 22.47 8.87 -3.74
C ASN A 247 21.06 8.70 -4.33
N SER A 248 20.26 9.77 -4.45
CA SER A 248 18.85 9.64 -4.87
C SER A 248 18.35 10.84 -5.69
N ASP A 249 17.37 10.69 -6.61
CA ASP A 249 16.58 11.73 -7.35
C ASP A 249 15.03 11.51 -7.38
N ASN A 250 14.17 12.38 -6.82
CA ASN A 250 12.69 12.25 -6.89
C ASN A 250 12.13 12.66 -8.25
N LEU A 251 12.90 13.36 -9.10
CA LEU A 251 12.46 13.83 -10.42
C LEU A 251 11.16 14.67 -10.36
N GLY A 252 11.01 15.44 -9.27
CA GLY A 252 9.81 16.26 -9.01
C GLY A 252 8.55 15.48 -8.65
N GLN A 253 8.63 14.15 -8.44
CA GLN A 253 7.45 13.33 -8.14
C GLN A 253 7.11 13.31 -6.63
N PRO A 254 5.81 13.35 -6.28
CA PRO A 254 5.37 13.27 -4.90
C PRO A 254 5.63 11.89 -4.29
N TYR A 255 5.51 11.82 -2.96
CA TYR A 255 5.53 10.54 -2.25
C TYR A 255 4.28 9.73 -2.60
N ASP A 256 4.45 8.44 -2.85
CA ASP A 256 3.36 7.54 -3.23
C ASP A 256 3.28 6.33 -2.30
N LEU A 257 2.32 6.37 -1.38
CA LEU A 257 2.05 5.26 -0.44
C LEU A 257 1.62 3.97 -1.14
N GLY A 258 1.19 4.03 -2.41
CA GLY A 258 0.91 2.84 -3.22
C GLY A 258 2.01 2.46 -4.20
N SER A 259 3.20 3.06 -4.10
CA SER A 259 4.36 2.65 -4.90
C SER A 259 4.68 1.19 -4.67
N VAL A 260 5.01 0.46 -5.74
CA VAL A 260 5.51 -0.91 -5.63
C VAL A 260 6.86 -0.94 -4.92
N MET A 261 7.58 0.18 -4.86
CA MET A 261 8.85 0.35 -4.14
C MET A 261 8.67 0.66 -2.65
N HIS A 262 7.45 0.66 -2.11
CA HIS A 262 7.22 0.92 -0.68
C HIS A 262 7.23 -0.38 0.14
N TYR A 263 7.89 -0.35 1.30
CA TYR A 263 7.78 -1.38 2.32
C TYR A 263 6.34 -1.58 2.80
N GLY A 264 6.04 -2.78 3.30
CA GLY A 264 4.79 -3.05 4.01
C GLY A 264 4.76 -2.46 5.41
N ALA A 265 3.57 -2.39 6.01
CA ALA A 265 3.38 -1.88 7.36
C ALA A 265 4.18 -2.64 8.44
N LYS A 266 4.53 -3.91 8.15
CA LYS A 266 5.13 -4.87 9.08
C LYS A 266 6.56 -5.26 8.74
N SER A 267 7.20 -4.59 7.77
CA SER A 267 8.58 -4.88 7.40
C SER A 267 9.48 -4.83 8.63
N PHE A 268 10.32 -5.87 8.83
CA PHE A 268 11.22 -6.00 9.99
C PHE A 268 10.56 -5.91 11.38
N ALA A 269 9.25 -6.12 11.50
CA ALA A 269 8.61 -6.14 12.81
C ALA A 269 9.10 -7.33 13.64
N TYR A 270 9.35 -7.14 14.94
CA TYR A 270 9.71 -8.24 15.83
C TYR A 270 8.54 -9.21 16.07
N ASP A 271 7.31 -8.73 15.86
CA ASP A 271 6.08 -9.52 15.88
C ASP A 271 5.08 -9.03 14.82
N TRP A 272 4.17 -9.91 14.38
CA TRP A 272 3.24 -9.61 13.29
C TRP A 272 1.96 -8.88 13.68
N SER A 273 1.72 -8.65 14.97
CA SER A 273 0.66 -7.74 15.42
C SER A 273 1.08 -6.29 15.40
N SER A 274 2.38 -6.02 15.39
CA SER A 274 2.95 -4.69 15.41
C SER A 274 3.15 -4.16 13.99
N ASP A 275 2.95 -2.85 13.83
CA ASP A 275 3.31 -2.11 12.62
C ASP A 275 4.60 -1.33 12.90
N THR A 276 5.60 -1.52 12.05
CA THR A 276 6.86 -0.73 12.06
C THR A 276 6.71 0.56 11.26
N ILE A 277 5.77 0.60 10.30
CA ILE A 277 5.41 1.79 9.55
C ILE A 277 3.96 2.15 9.82
N LYS A 278 3.72 3.34 10.36
CA LYS A 278 2.38 3.94 10.46
C LYS A 278 2.23 5.07 9.46
N THR A 279 1.23 5.01 8.63
CA THR A 279 0.85 6.12 7.74
C THR A 279 0.30 7.29 8.58
N ARG A 280 0.69 8.53 8.23
CA ARG A 280 0.16 9.73 8.89
C ARG A 280 -1.34 9.88 8.65
N ASP A 281 -1.74 9.54 7.43
CA ASP A 281 -3.14 9.32 7.11
C ASP A 281 -3.46 7.84 7.21
N TRP A 282 -4.08 7.44 8.32
CA TRP A 282 -4.39 6.04 8.62
C TRP A 282 -5.23 5.36 7.53
N ARG A 283 -5.97 6.11 6.70
CA ARG A 283 -6.76 5.57 5.58
C ARG A 283 -5.87 4.87 4.54
N TYR A 284 -4.59 5.20 4.52
CA TYR A 284 -3.57 4.59 3.67
C TYR A 284 -2.86 3.39 4.32
N GLN A 285 -3.16 3.03 5.57
CA GLN A 285 -2.40 2.00 6.28
C GLN A 285 -2.38 0.65 5.55
N ASN A 286 -3.49 0.27 4.91
CA ASN A 286 -3.57 -0.96 4.12
C ASN A 286 -3.29 -0.76 2.62
N THR A 287 -2.69 0.38 2.25
CA THR A 287 -2.23 0.69 0.88
C THR A 287 -0.74 0.35 0.70
N ILE A 288 0.08 0.62 1.72
CA ILE A 288 1.53 0.41 1.68
C ILE A 288 1.88 -1.07 1.60
N GLY A 289 2.96 -1.41 0.89
CA GLY A 289 3.43 -2.79 0.72
C GLY A 289 2.71 -3.58 -0.39
N GLN A 290 1.88 -2.92 -1.20
CA GLN A 290 1.25 -3.59 -2.35
C GLN A 290 2.30 -4.17 -3.32
N ARG A 291 1.95 -5.32 -3.89
CA ARG A 291 2.70 -6.03 -4.94
C ARG A 291 1.78 -6.47 -6.09
N ASP A 292 0.79 -5.63 -6.40
CA ASP A 292 -0.07 -5.79 -7.58
C ASP A 292 0.71 -5.46 -8.86
N GLY A 293 1.59 -4.47 -8.79
CA GLY A 293 2.42 -3.98 -9.89
C GLY A 293 2.80 -2.51 -9.70
N LEU A 294 3.47 -1.94 -10.71
CA LEU A 294 3.86 -0.52 -10.76
C LEU A 294 2.68 0.41 -10.48
N SER A 295 2.90 1.43 -9.65
CA SER A 295 2.01 2.59 -9.61
C SER A 295 2.26 3.51 -10.81
N PHE A 296 1.33 4.43 -11.07
CA PHE A 296 1.53 5.46 -12.09
C PHE A 296 2.79 6.29 -11.84
N LYS A 297 3.06 6.62 -10.57
CA LYS A 297 4.22 7.41 -10.17
C LYS A 297 5.51 6.63 -10.44
N ASP A 298 5.55 5.33 -10.16
CA ASP A 298 6.73 4.49 -10.40
C ASP A 298 7.14 4.52 -11.88
N ALA A 299 6.17 4.31 -12.77
CA ALA A 299 6.37 4.42 -14.21
C ALA A 299 6.79 5.83 -14.63
N LYS A 300 6.15 6.86 -14.08
CA LYS A 300 6.44 8.27 -14.38
C LYS A 300 7.87 8.66 -14.01
N MET A 301 8.43 8.14 -12.91
CA MET A 301 9.83 8.41 -12.54
C MET A 301 10.80 7.84 -13.58
N ILE A 302 10.63 6.57 -13.96
CA ILE A 302 11.46 5.96 -15.01
C ILE A 302 11.32 6.75 -16.32
N ASN A 303 10.09 7.08 -16.71
CA ASN A 303 9.85 7.81 -17.95
C ASN A 303 10.40 9.23 -17.94
N THR A 304 10.36 9.91 -16.79
CA THR A 304 10.98 11.24 -16.63
C THR A 304 12.49 11.16 -16.80
N ARG A 305 13.13 10.09 -16.32
CA ARG A 305 14.57 9.90 -16.44
C ARG A 305 15.01 9.56 -17.87
N TYR A 306 14.34 8.61 -18.51
CA TYR A 306 14.86 7.98 -19.73
C TYR A 306 14.14 8.39 -21.00
N CYS A 307 12.89 8.85 -20.91
CA CYS A 307 11.97 8.84 -22.06
C CYS A 307 11.58 10.25 -22.55
N SER A 308 12.21 11.30 -22.02
CA SER A 308 11.89 12.70 -22.36
C SER A 308 12.05 13.03 -23.85
N ASN A 309 12.93 12.31 -24.56
CA ASN A 309 13.23 12.52 -25.98
C ASN A 309 12.58 11.47 -26.91
N VAL A 310 11.77 10.55 -26.39
CA VAL A 310 11.13 9.50 -27.21
C VAL A 310 10.06 10.09 -28.11
N CYS A 311 9.27 11.02 -27.58
CA CYS A 311 8.24 11.73 -28.35
C CYS A 311 8.76 13.10 -28.78
N GLN A 312 8.56 13.44 -30.07
CA GLN A 312 9.02 14.71 -30.64
C GLN A 312 8.34 15.94 -30.03
N ARG A 313 7.10 15.79 -29.55
CA ARG A 313 6.32 16.84 -28.90
C ARG A 313 5.73 16.35 -27.59
N SER A 314 5.57 17.27 -26.64
CA SER A 314 4.82 17.03 -25.42
C SER A 314 3.35 17.43 -25.63
N LEU A 315 2.45 16.50 -25.35
CA LEU A 315 1.00 16.73 -25.35
C LEU A 315 0.57 17.50 -24.08
N PRO A 316 -0.48 18.33 -24.16
CA PRO A 316 -1.02 19.08 -23.01
C PRO A 316 -1.87 18.17 -22.10
N CYS A 317 -1.22 17.20 -21.46
CA CYS A 317 -1.87 16.24 -20.58
C CYS A 317 -2.42 16.91 -19.31
N LEU A 318 -3.70 16.70 -19.03
CA LEU A 318 -4.39 17.17 -17.84
C LEU A 318 -4.18 16.20 -16.67
N ASN A 319 -4.65 16.62 -15.47
CA ASN A 319 -4.62 15.80 -14.24
C ASN A 319 -3.25 15.16 -13.98
N GLU A 320 -2.16 15.89 -14.23
CA GLU A 320 -0.77 15.45 -14.03
C GLU A 320 -0.35 14.23 -14.87
N GLY A 321 -1.07 13.95 -15.95
CA GLY A 321 -0.65 13.03 -17.00
C GLY A 321 0.63 13.52 -17.71
N TYR A 322 1.18 12.66 -18.57
CA TYR A 322 2.32 13.00 -19.43
C TYR A 322 2.19 12.27 -20.77
N THR A 323 2.91 12.73 -21.79
CA THR A 323 2.90 12.07 -23.11
C THR A 323 3.37 10.64 -22.97
N ASP A 324 2.55 9.68 -23.43
CA ASP A 324 2.91 8.26 -23.29
C ASP A 324 4.08 7.94 -24.23
N PRO A 325 5.26 7.55 -23.72
CA PRO A 325 6.39 7.28 -24.59
C PRO A 325 6.20 6.00 -25.42
N ASN A 326 5.24 5.13 -25.07
CA ASN A 326 4.85 3.99 -25.90
C ASN A 326 3.81 4.35 -26.96
N ASN A 327 3.19 5.53 -26.87
CA ASN A 327 2.24 6.04 -27.85
C ASN A 327 2.18 7.58 -27.80
N CYS A 328 3.02 8.23 -28.60
CA CYS A 328 3.13 9.70 -28.64
C CYS A 328 1.88 10.45 -29.12
N GLY A 329 0.81 9.73 -29.53
CA GLY A 329 -0.49 10.29 -29.89
C GLY A 329 -1.45 10.47 -28.72
N ARG A 330 -1.11 10.01 -27.51
CA ARG A 330 -1.96 10.12 -26.32
C ARG A 330 -1.17 10.36 -25.05
N CYS A 331 -1.88 10.81 -24.01
CA CYS A 331 -1.36 10.88 -22.67
C CYS A 331 -1.46 9.53 -21.95
N ARG A 332 -0.50 9.32 -21.05
CA ARG A 332 -0.51 8.33 -19.99
C ARG A 332 -1.11 8.99 -18.76
N CYS A 333 -2.20 8.41 -18.26
CA CYS A 333 -3.05 9.04 -17.25
C CYS A 333 -2.89 8.38 -15.88
N PRO A 334 -2.94 9.16 -14.79
CA PRO A 334 -2.99 8.57 -13.46
C PRO A 334 -4.21 7.66 -13.32
N SER A 335 -4.09 6.64 -12.48
CA SER A 335 -5.16 5.65 -12.27
C SER A 335 -6.51 6.31 -11.99
N GLY A 336 -7.53 5.90 -12.74
CA GLY A 336 -8.89 6.43 -12.68
C GLY A 336 -9.18 7.63 -13.60
N TYR A 337 -8.16 8.20 -14.25
CA TYR A 337 -8.30 9.19 -15.31
C TYR A 337 -8.10 8.56 -16.69
N GLY A 338 -8.80 9.07 -17.69
CA GLY A 338 -8.78 8.54 -19.06
C GLY A 338 -8.99 9.62 -20.11
N GLY A 339 -9.20 9.21 -21.35
CA GLY A 339 -9.25 10.12 -22.49
C GLY A 339 -7.86 10.37 -23.09
N THR A 340 -7.81 11.10 -24.21
CA THR A 340 -6.58 11.34 -24.96
C THR A 340 -5.61 12.22 -24.17
N TYR A 341 -6.15 13.14 -23.37
CA TYR A 341 -5.43 14.12 -22.56
C TYR A 341 -5.66 13.94 -21.07
N CYS A 342 -6.14 12.77 -20.63
CA CYS A 342 -6.49 12.48 -19.23
C CYS A 342 -7.65 13.33 -18.69
N GLU A 343 -8.51 13.82 -19.57
CA GLU A 343 -9.63 14.72 -19.31
C GLU A 343 -10.90 14.02 -18.81
N THR A 344 -11.04 12.72 -19.05
CA THR A 344 -12.22 11.92 -18.67
C THR A 344 -11.94 11.02 -17.48
N VAL A 345 -12.96 10.32 -17.01
CA VAL A 345 -12.77 9.13 -16.16
C VAL A 345 -12.14 8.01 -17.00
N GLU A 346 -11.35 7.14 -16.37
CA GLU A 346 -10.91 5.87 -16.97
C GLU A 346 -12.13 5.02 -17.32
N TYR A 347 -12.19 4.51 -18.55
CA TYR A 347 -13.31 3.69 -18.98
C TYR A 347 -13.25 2.30 -18.36
N THR A 348 -14.33 1.92 -17.69
CA THR A 348 -14.60 0.56 -17.19
C THR A 348 -16.05 0.20 -17.52
N SER A 349 -16.37 -1.10 -17.54
CA SER A 349 -17.73 -1.60 -17.85
C SER A 349 -18.80 -1.16 -16.85
N CYS A 350 -18.37 -0.73 -15.67
CA CYS A 350 -19.15 -0.14 -14.59
C CYS A 350 -18.45 1.13 -14.12
N GLY A 351 -19.18 2.08 -13.54
CA GLY A 351 -18.59 3.35 -13.15
C GLY A 351 -19.05 4.52 -14.02
N GLY A 352 -18.25 5.58 -14.08
CA GLY A 352 -18.49 6.71 -14.96
C GLY A 352 -18.23 8.08 -14.34
N SER A 353 -18.44 9.13 -15.15
CA SER A 353 -18.39 10.51 -14.70
C SER A 353 -19.68 10.88 -14.00
N LEU A 354 -19.57 11.38 -12.77
CA LEU A 354 -20.68 11.84 -11.94
C LEU A 354 -20.49 13.31 -11.58
N THR A 355 -21.60 14.00 -11.29
CA THR A 355 -21.60 15.40 -10.84
C THR A 355 -22.23 15.48 -9.46
N ALA A 356 -21.47 16.02 -8.51
CA ALA A 356 -21.93 16.24 -7.15
C ALA A 356 -22.98 17.36 -7.09
N SER A 357 -23.91 17.26 -6.15
CA SER A 357 -24.93 18.27 -5.84
C SER A 357 -24.91 18.59 -4.36
N SER A 358 -25.58 19.66 -3.92
CA SER A 358 -25.67 20.02 -2.50
C SER A 358 -26.26 18.90 -1.62
N SER A 359 -27.17 18.09 -2.19
CA SER A 359 -27.70 16.89 -1.55
C SER A 359 -26.83 15.65 -1.80
N TYR A 360 -26.82 14.73 -0.82
CA TYR A 360 -26.11 13.47 -0.95
C TYR A 360 -26.73 12.56 -2.02
N LYS A 361 -25.89 12.09 -2.94
CA LYS A 361 -26.16 10.99 -3.86
C LYS A 361 -25.40 9.75 -3.43
N LYS A 362 -25.84 8.56 -3.84
CA LYS A 362 -25.31 7.28 -3.36
C LYS A 362 -24.59 6.49 -4.46
N ILE A 363 -23.54 5.76 -4.08
CA ILE A 363 -22.91 4.72 -4.89
C ILE A 363 -22.88 3.44 -4.07
N GLU A 364 -23.28 2.34 -4.69
CA GLU A 364 -23.24 1.01 -4.12
C GLU A 364 -22.54 0.07 -5.10
N SER A 365 -21.53 -0.66 -4.64
CA SER A 365 -20.89 -1.68 -5.47
C SER A 365 -21.71 -2.96 -5.56
N GLY A 366 -22.53 -3.23 -4.55
CA GLY A 366 -23.11 -4.56 -4.35
C GLY A 366 -22.04 -5.62 -4.06
N ILE A 367 -22.39 -6.88 -4.33
CA ILE A 367 -21.46 -8.01 -4.17
C ILE A 367 -20.30 -7.87 -5.15
N VAL A 368 -19.08 -7.90 -4.61
CA VAL A 368 -17.86 -7.75 -5.41
C VAL A 368 -17.60 -9.05 -6.17
N GLN A 369 -17.58 -8.95 -7.50
CA GLN A 369 -17.23 -10.08 -8.36
C GLN A 369 -15.70 -10.28 -8.42
N PRO A 370 -15.21 -11.50 -8.67
CA PRO A 370 -13.83 -11.71 -9.08
C PRO A 370 -13.46 -10.80 -10.26
N ASP A 371 -12.24 -10.26 -10.23
CA ASP A 371 -11.72 -9.35 -11.26
C ASP A 371 -12.54 -8.07 -11.50
N ALA A 372 -13.41 -7.70 -10.55
CA ALA A 372 -14.18 -6.46 -10.64
C ALA A 372 -13.24 -5.25 -10.73
N ASN A 373 -13.51 -4.38 -11.71
CA ASN A 373 -12.82 -3.10 -11.86
C ASN A 373 -13.84 -2.04 -12.29
N CYS A 374 -14.18 -1.11 -11.39
CA CYS A 374 -15.10 -0.01 -11.68
C CYS A 374 -14.48 1.32 -11.24
N VAL A 375 -14.55 2.33 -12.09
CA VAL A 375 -14.00 3.66 -11.80
C VAL A 375 -15.09 4.72 -11.87
N TRP A 376 -15.24 5.51 -10.81
CA TRP A 376 -16.08 6.70 -10.81
C TRP A 376 -15.23 7.95 -10.63
N ARG A 377 -15.52 8.99 -11.42
CA ARG A 377 -14.99 10.34 -11.22
C ARG A 377 -16.14 11.26 -10.84
N ILE A 378 -16.13 11.75 -9.61
CA ILE A 378 -17.18 12.63 -9.09
C ILE A 378 -16.64 14.06 -9.12
N ARG A 379 -17.29 14.95 -9.85
CA ARG A 379 -16.85 16.34 -10.06
C ARG A 379 -17.74 17.36 -9.34
N ASN A 380 -17.10 18.43 -8.85
CA ASN A 380 -17.70 19.66 -8.35
C ASN A 380 -16.81 20.87 -8.73
N PRO A 381 -16.85 21.36 -9.98
CA PRO A 381 -16.06 22.49 -10.43
C PRO A 381 -16.16 23.71 -9.51
N GLY A 382 -15.00 24.25 -9.13
CA GLY A 382 -14.86 25.39 -8.23
C GLY A 382 -15.07 25.08 -6.74
N GLY A 383 -15.38 23.84 -6.37
CA GLY A 383 -15.60 23.43 -4.99
C GLY A 383 -14.90 22.12 -4.66
N ASN A 384 -15.36 21.45 -3.60
CA ASN A 384 -14.87 20.12 -3.20
C ASN A 384 -15.99 19.10 -3.21
N VAL A 385 -15.62 17.82 -3.23
CA VAL A 385 -16.54 16.70 -3.07
C VAL A 385 -16.34 16.12 -1.67
N GLU A 386 -17.43 16.00 -0.94
CA GLU A 386 -17.47 15.29 0.34
C GLU A 386 -18.00 13.88 0.12
N VAL A 387 -17.28 12.88 0.59
CA VAL A 387 -17.62 11.45 0.51
C VAL A 387 -17.71 10.86 1.91
N MET A 388 -18.78 10.13 2.16
CA MET A 388 -19.03 9.44 3.42
C MET A 388 -19.38 7.97 3.13
N PHE A 389 -18.65 7.05 3.75
CA PHE A 389 -18.93 5.63 3.63
C PHE A 389 -19.95 5.20 4.67
N ASP A 390 -21.03 4.55 4.22
CA ASP A 390 -21.96 3.83 5.08
C ASP A 390 -21.50 2.38 5.31
N GLN A 391 -20.77 1.80 4.33
CA GLN A 391 -20.23 0.45 4.40
C GLN A 391 -18.91 0.32 3.64
N VAL A 392 -17.95 -0.42 4.21
CA VAL A 392 -16.80 -1.01 3.54
C VAL A 392 -16.70 -2.46 4.03
N ASN A 393 -16.82 -3.42 3.11
CA ASN A 393 -16.94 -4.85 3.41
C ASN A 393 -16.19 -5.67 2.36
N PHE A 394 -14.88 -5.82 2.59
CA PHE A 394 -13.99 -6.69 1.84
C PHE A 394 -13.19 -7.55 2.84
N GLN A 395 -12.43 -8.51 2.32
CA GLN A 395 -11.51 -9.27 3.15
C GLN A 395 -10.43 -8.35 3.73
N CYS A 396 -10.32 -8.32 5.06
CA CYS A 396 -9.24 -7.62 5.75
C CYS A 396 -7.90 -8.26 5.35
N ALA A 397 -7.03 -7.47 4.73
CA ALA A 397 -5.68 -7.88 4.38
C ALA A 397 -4.73 -6.69 4.54
N ASP A 398 -3.47 -6.99 4.74
CA ASP A 398 -2.39 -6.02 4.83
C ASP A 398 -1.28 -6.42 3.84
N PRO A 399 -1.16 -5.71 2.70
CA PRO A 399 -2.08 -4.68 2.19
C PRO A 399 -3.45 -5.26 1.77
N CYS A 400 -4.43 -4.39 1.51
CA CYS A 400 -5.72 -4.82 0.98
C CYS A 400 -5.54 -5.49 -0.39
N GLN A 401 -6.15 -6.68 -0.58
CA GLN A 401 -6.14 -7.39 -1.87
C GLN A 401 -7.31 -6.91 -2.76
N SER A 402 -8.52 -6.93 -2.21
CA SER A 402 -9.71 -6.34 -2.83
C SER A 402 -10.14 -5.14 -1.98
N TYR A 403 -10.49 -4.04 -2.62
CA TYR A 403 -10.68 -2.76 -1.93
C TYR A 403 -11.53 -1.77 -2.72
N VAL A 404 -11.94 -0.71 -2.03
CA VAL A 404 -12.26 0.57 -2.65
C VAL A 404 -11.09 1.53 -2.45
N GLU A 405 -10.52 2.05 -3.53
CA GLU A 405 -9.51 3.10 -3.51
C GLU A 405 -10.16 4.47 -3.70
N VAL A 406 -9.77 5.44 -2.87
CA VAL A 406 -10.28 6.82 -2.93
C VAL A 406 -9.12 7.76 -3.18
N LYS A 407 -9.10 8.42 -4.34
CA LYS A 407 -8.13 9.48 -4.66
C LYS A 407 -8.81 10.84 -4.48
N TYR A 408 -8.51 11.49 -3.35
CA TYR A 408 -9.11 12.76 -2.94
C TYR A 408 -8.10 13.89 -2.78
N LEU A 409 -6.80 13.61 -2.92
CA LEU A 409 -5.75 14.61 -2.84
C LEU A 409 -5.70 15.48 -4.10
N SER A 410 -5.07 16.65 -3.95
CA SER A 410 -4.79 17.61 -5.02
C SER A 410 -3.82 17.02 -6.05
N GLN A 411 -2.79 16.30 -5.56
CA GLN A 411 -1.87 15.51 -6.37
C GLN A 411 -2.58 14.29 -6.96
N LYS A 412 -2.62 14.22 -8.29
CA LYS A 412 -3.35 13.20 -9.04
C LYS A 412 -2.49 11.97 -9.35
N THR A 413 -1.17 12.12 -9.40
CA THR A 413 -0.25 11.01 -9.67
C THR A 413 -0.21 9.95 -8.57
N SER A 414 -0.39 10.35 -7.30
CA SER A 414 -0.25 9.44 -6.15
C SER A 414 -1.42 8.47 -6.04
N THR A 415 -1.15 7.27 -5.54
CA THR A 415 -2.18 6.26 -5.27
C THR A 415 -3.17 6.77 -4.23
N GLY A 416 -4.43 6.35 -4.33
CA GLY A 416 -5.47 6.69 -3.36
C GLY A 416 -5.43 5.80 -2.11
N ALA A 417 -6.24 6.14 -1.12
CA ALA A 417 -6.39 5.34 0.09
C ALA A 417 -7.19 4.07 -0.22
N ARG A 418 -6.60 2.89 -0.01
CA ARG A 418 -7.25 1.58 -0.23
C ARG A 418 -7.91 1.07 1.05
N LEU A 419 -9.23 0.94 1.00
CA LEU A 419 -10.06 0.54 2.12
C LEU A 419 -10.67 -0.85 1.88
N CYS A 420 -10.42 -1.79 2.77
CA CYS A 420 -11.02 -3.13 2.74
C CYS A 420 -11.82 -3.48 4.01
N CYS A 421 -11.44 -2.94 5.17
CA CYS A 421 -11.94 -3.45 6.46
C CYS A 421 -12.38 -2.40 7.48
N SER A 422 -11.98 -1.14 7.30
CA SER A 422 -12.26 -0.08 8.27
C SER A 422 -13.03 1.04 7.58
N LEU A 423 -14.08 1.53 8.25
CA LEU A 423 -14.86 2.67 7.80
C LEU A 423 -14.08 3.96 8.07
N PRO A 424 -13.75 4.75 7.04
CA PRO A 424 -13.09 6.04 7.24
C PRO A 424 -14.08 7.06 7.83
N SER A 425 -13.53 8.11 8.46
CA SER A 425 -14.29 9.35 8.66
C SER A 425 -14.61 10.00 7.30
N VAL A 426 -15.46 11.03 7.32
CA VAL A 426 -15.82 11.81 6.13
C VAL A 426 -14.56 12.26 5.40
N ILE A 427 -14.49 11.99 4.09
CA ILE A 427 -13.40 12.36 3.20
C ILE A 427 -13.83 13.59 2.42
N ARG A 428 -13.04 14.66 2.45
CA ARG A 428 -13.21 15.82 1.57
C ARG A 428 -12.07 15.85 0.57
N SER A 429 -12.39 16.05 -0.71
CA SER A 429 -11.36 16.25 -1.72
C SER A 429 -10.64 17.58 -1.49
N GLU A 430 -9.35 17.61 -1.80
CA GLU A 430 -8.55 18.85 -1.83
C GLU A 430 -8.79 19.64 -3.12
N GLY A 431 -9.24 18.97 -4.18
CA GLY A 431 -9.59 19.58 -5.47
C GLY A 431 -11.07 19.48 -5.80
N ASP A 432 -11.40 19.74 -7.07
CA ASP A 432 -12.74 19.75 -7.64
C ASP A 432 -13.27 18.37 -8.04
N ASP A 433 -12.49 17.31 -7.82
CA ASP A 433 -12.90 15.95 -8.06
C ASP A 433 -12.38 14.95 -7.03
N VAL A 434 -13.03 13.79 -7.02
CA VAL A 434 -12.59 12.58 -6.32
C VAL A 434 -12.76 11.39 -7.24
N ILE A 435 -11.78 10.51 -7.26
CA ILE A 435 -11.85 9.22 -7.95
C ILE A 435 -12.16 8.12 -6.93
N ILE A 436 -13.14 7.27 -7.26
CA ILE A 436 -13.45 6.04 -6.54
C ILE A 436 -13.14 4.87 -7.47
N ILE A 437 -12.32 3.92 -7.00
CA ILE A 437 -11.96 2.71 -7.77
C ILE A 437 -12.36 1.48 -6.96
N LEU A 438 -13.24 0.65 -7.51
CA LEU A 438 -13.49 -0.70 -6.99
C LEU A 438 -12.48 -1.66 -7.61
N ARG A 439 -11.79 -2.44 -6.78
CA ARG A 439 -10.93 -3.52 -7.25
C ARG A 439 -11.23 -4.83 -6.55
N GLY A 440 -11.53 -5.86 -7.33
CA GLY A 440 -11.55 -7.26 -6.94
C GLY A 440 -10.39 -8.01 -7.60
N THR A 441 -9.76 -8.92 -6.87
CA THR A 441 -8.77 -9.87 -7.41
C THR A 441 -9.43 -11.15 -7.92
N PRO A 442 -8.73 -12.01 -8.69
CA PRO A 442 -9.25 -13.33 -9.07
C PRO A 442 -9.60 -14.21 -7.87
N ASN A 443 -8.93 -13.98 -6.73
CA ASN A 443 -9.14 -14.71 -5.48
C ASN A 443 -10.20 -14.07 -4.58
N THR A 444 -10.93 -13.06 -5.06
CA THR A 444 -12.02 -12.45 -4.29
C THR A 444 -13.08 -13.51 -4.02
N ALA A 445 -13.16 -13.95 -2.76
CA ALA A 445 -14.20 -14.88 -2.35
C ALA A 445 -15.57 -14.25 -2.61
N VAL A 446 -16.48 -15.01 -3.23
CA VAL A 446 -17.85 -14.55 -3.46
C VAL A 446 -18.54 -14.30 -2.12
N GLY A 447 -19.25 -13.17 -2.00
CA GLY A 447 -20.06 -12.83 -0.83
C GLY A 447 -19.64 -11.57 -0.08
N TRP A 448 -18.48 -10.98 -0.39
CA TRP A 448 -18.11 -9.65 0.11
C TRP A 448 -19.06 -8.59 -0.46
N ARG A 449 -19.66 -7.79 0.41
CA ARG A 449 -20.70 -6.81 0.04
C ARG A 449 -20.13 -5.50 -0.49
N GLY A 450 -18.81 -5.42 -0.65
CA GLY A 450 -18.10 -4.27 -1.18
C GLY A 450 -18.37 -3.01 -0.38
N PHE A 451 -18.68 -1.91 -1.03
CA PHE A 451 -18.90 -0.64 -0.36
C PHE A 451 -20.25 0.01 -0.68
N THR A 452 -20.66 0.84 0.25
CA THR A 452 -21.72 1.81 0.06
C THR A 452 -21.21 3.15 0.55
N LEU A 453 -21.29 4.16 -0.31
CA LEU A 453 -20.94 5.52 0.02
C LEU A 453 -22.00 6.49 -0.46
N LYS A 454 -21.96 7.69 0.11
CA LYS A 454 -22.69 8.85 -0.38
C LYS A 454 -21.77 10.03 -0.57
N TYR A 455 -22.08 10.88 -1.55
CA TYR A 455 -21.27 12.03 -1.90
C TYR A 455 -22.10 13.28 -2.16
N ARG A 456 -21.54 14.46 -1.90
CA ARG A 456 -22.16 15.76 -2.17
C ARG A 456 -21.13 16.84 -2.49
N ALA A 457 -21.59 17.94 -3.09
CA ALA A 457 -20.82 19.14 -3.36
C ALA A 457 -20.70 19.99 -2.09
N ILE A 458 -19.50 20.50 -1.82
CA ILE A 458 -19.21 21.51 -0.80
C ILE A 458 -18.59 22.72 -1.51
N GLY A 459 -19.28 23.86 -1.46
CA GLY A 459 -18.91 25.03 -2.26
C GLY A 459 -18.97 24.78 -3.77
N GLY A 460 -18.38 25.69 -4.55
CA GLY A 460 -18.32 25.63 -6.01
C GLY A 460 -19.38 26.47 -6.73
N THR A 461 -19.16 26.67 -8.02
CA THR A 461 -20.09 27.38 -8.91
C THR A 461 -21.30 26.50 -9.21
N PRO A 462 -22.54 27.02 -9.19
CA PRO A 462 -23.73 26.25 -9.57
C PRO A 462 -23.59 25.74 -11.01
N ILE A 463 -23.32 24.45 -11.17
CA ILE A 463 -23.18 23.82 -12.47
C ILE A 463 -24.61 23.52 -12.97
N THR A 464 -25.13 24.38 -13.84
CA THR A 464 -26.24 23.98 -14.72
C THR A 464 -25.73 22.87 -15.65
N PRO A 465 -26.55 21.86 -15.98
CA PRO A 465 -26.16 20.78 -16.88
C PRO A 465 -26.03 21.32 -18.31
N ALA A 466 -24.91 22.00 -18.59
CA ALA A 466 -24.53 22.45 -19.91
C ALA A 466 -23.42 21.57 -20.45
N THR A 467 -23.54 21.24 -21.73
CA THR A 467 -22.59 20.51 -22.56
C THR A 467 -21.21 21.13 -22.42
N VAL A 468 -20.30 20.47 -21.70
CA VAL A 468 -18.94 20.98 -21.45
C VAL A 468 -18.19 21.04 -22.78
N ARG A 469 -18.04 22.23 -23.35
CA ARG A 469 -16.95 22.53 -24.28
C ARG A 469 -15.68 22.76 -23.46
N PRO A 470 -14.57 22.08 -23.76
CA PRO A 470 -13.32 22.27 -23.03
C PRO A 470 -12.81 23.71 -23.22
N THR A 471 -12.71 24.46 -22.14
CA THR A 471 -11.98 25.72 -22.07
C THR A 471 -10.49 25.38 -21.97
N TYR A 472 -9.71 25.71 -22.99
CA TYR A 472 -8.27 25.45 -22.99
C TYR A 472 -7.55 26.63 -22.35
N ALA A 473 -6.72 26.36 -21.34
CA ALA A 473 -5.78 27.33 -20.83
C ALA A 473 -4.65 27.52 -21.87
N THR A 474 -4.63 28.67 -22.52
CA THR A 474 -3.51 29.14 -23.34
C THR A 474 -2.29 29.32 -22.44
N THR A 475 -1.41 28.32 -22.38
CA THR A 475 -0.12 28.51 -21.72
C THR A 475 0.80 29.25 -22.68
N THR A 476 1.08 30.53 -22.41
CA THR A 476 2.12 31.33 -23.08
C THR A 476 3.52 30.92 -22.61
N ARG A 477 3.81 29.61 -22.60
CA ARG A 477 5.14 29.13 -22.22
C ARG A 477 6.07 29.35 -23.43
N PRO A 478 7.21 30.04 -23.25
CA PRO A 478 8.11 30.40 -24.35
C PRO A 478 8.63 29.16 -25.08
N TYR A 479 8.45 29.12 -26.40
CA TYR A 479 8.88 28.04 -27.28
C TYR A 479 10.09 28.49 -28.10
N TRP A 480 11.15 27.69 -28.05
CA TRP A 480 12.39 27.91 -28.81
C TRP A 480 12.36 27.05 -30.07
N THR A 481 12.64 27.64 -31.22
CA THR A 481 12.80 26.91 -32.49
C THR A 481 14.24 26.96 -32.96
N ARG A 482 14.73 25.85 -33.51
CA ARG A 482 16.07 25.77 -34.11
C ARG A 482 15.96 26.06 -35.60
N THR A 483 16.62 27.12 -36.04
CA THR A 483 16.86 27.41 -37.46
C THR A 483 18.28 27.03 -37.86
N ALA A 484 18.58 27.10 -39.16
CA ALA A 484 19.92 26.84 -39.69
C ALA A 484 21.01 27.75 -39.07
N SER A 485 20.63 28.92 -38.57
CA SER A 485 21.52 29.89 -37.93
C SER A 485 21.46 29.88 -36.39
N GLY A 486 20.75 28.92 -35.78
CA GLY A 486 20.65 28.78 -34.33
C GLY A 486 19.24 28.98 -33.78
N TRP A 487 19.15 29.16 -32.47
CA TRP A 487 17.89 29.25 -31.75
C TRP A 487 17.28 30.66 -31.87
N ILE A 488 16.02 30.74 -32.29
CA ILE A 488 15.25 31.97 -32.28
C ILE A 488 13.98 31.84 -31.44
N HIS A 489 13.66 32.95 -30.78
CA HIS A 489 12.53 33.12 -29.89
C HIS A 489 11.33 33.64 -30.70
N ILE A 490 10.24 32.87 -30.76
CA ILE A 490 9.03 33.29 -31.47
C ILE A 490 8.08 33.93 -30.44
N LYS A 491 7.83 35.23 -30.57
CA LYS A 491 6.73 35.90 -29.89
C LYS A 491 5.44 35.50 -30.61
N ASN A 492 4.49 34.90 -29.89
CA ASN A 492 3.17 34.46 -30.36
C ASN A 492 3.20 33.24 -31.30
N PRO A 493 3.40 32.01 -30.77
CA PRO A 493 3.23 30.79 -31.55
C PRO A 493 1.77 30.66 -32.04
N PRO A 494 1.53 30.09 -33.25
CA PRO A 494 0.18 29.88 -33.76
C PRO A 494 -0.62 28.95 -32.84
N LEU A 495 -1.85 29.34 -32.53
CA LEU A 495 -2.81 28.48 -31.85
C LEU A 495 -3.32 27.43 -32.85
N TYR A 496 -3.57 26.20 -32.37
CA TYR A 496 -4.08 25.10 -33.18
C TYR A 496 -5.49 24.70 -32.77
N LYS A 497 -6.35 24.46 -33.76
CA LYS A 497 -7.67 23.85 -33.63
C LYS A 497 -7.52 22.35 -33.31
N PRO A 498 -8.59 21.70 -32.80
CA PRO A 498 -8.56 20.28 -32.44
C PRO A 498 -8.18 19.32 -33.57
N ASP A 499 -8.39 19.72 -34.83
CA ASP A 499 -8.04 18.98 -36.04
C ASP A 499 -6.62 19.26 -36.56
N GLY A 500 -5.85 20.12 -35.87
CA GLY A 500 -4.48 20.47 -36.23
C GLY A 500 -4.35 21.67 -37.18
N GLN A 501 -5.44 22.38 -37.50
CA GLN A 501 -5.37 23.63 -38.26
C GLN A 501 -4.92 24.82 -37.40
N ILE A 502 -4.23 25.81 -37.99
CA ILE A 502 -3.83 27.05 -37.31
C ILE A 502 -5.00 28.03 -37.27
N TYR A 503 -5.24 28.70 -36.13
CA TYR A 503 -6.21 29.80 -36.05
C TYR A 503 -5.75 31.00 -36.89
N THR A 504 -6.67 31.56 -37.66
CA THR A 504 -6.45 32.78 -38.45
C THR A 504 -6.21 34.00 -37.55
N SER A 505 -5.60 35.07 -38.09
CA SER A 505 -5.35 36.32 -37.34
C SER A 505 -6.61 36.92 -36.74
N ASP A 506 -7.72 36.81 -37.45
CA ASP A 506 -9.01 37.36 -37.02
C ASP A 506 -9.56 36.56 -35.84
N GLU A 507 -9.42 35.22 -35.87
CA GLU A 507 -9.81 34.35 -34.76
C GLU A 507 -8.96 34.60 -33.50
N GLN A 508 -7.67 34.92 -33.65
CA GLN A 508 -6.80 35.24 -32.50
C GLN A 508 -7.18 36.56 -31.81
N SER A 509 -7.71 37.54 -32.56
CA SER A 509 -8.11 38.84 -32.01
C SER A 509 -9.40 38.79 -31.18
N ALA A 510 -10.25 37.78 -31.40
CA ALA A 510 -11.51 37.62 -30.67
C ALA A 510 -11.30 37.19 -29.20
N GLU A 511 -10.18 36.55 -28.87
CA GLU A 511 -9.86 36.15 -27.49
C GLU A 511 -9.30 37.30 -26.65
N THR A 512 -8.77 38.36 -27.25
CA THR A 512 -8.14 39.46 -26.49
C THR A 512 -9.12 40.54 -26.02
N LYS A 513 -10.41 40.44 -26.34
CA LYS A 513 -11.41 41.48 -26.06
C LYS A 513 -12.11 41.38 -24.69
N TYR A 514 -11.79 40.38 -23.87
CA TYR A 514 -12.38 40.16 -22.56
C TYR A 514 -11.32 40.18 -21.45
N SER A 515 -10.59 41.30 -21.30
CA SER A 515 -9.78 41.55 -20.10
C SER A 515 -9.64 43.05 -19.84
N SER A 516 -10.74 43.73 -19.56
CA SER A 516 -10.69 45.13 -19.11
C SER A 516 -11.95 45.47 -18.35
N GLU A 517 -12.01 45.17 -17.04
CA GLU A 517 -12.84 45.87 -16.07
C GLU A 517 -12.49 45.36 -14.65
N GLU A 518 -12.49 46.29 -13.69
CA GLU A 518 -12.13 46.14 -12.27
C GLU A 518 -10.63 46.28 -11.89
N LEU A 519 -10.14 47.50 -12.13
CA LEU A 519 -9.00 48.10 -11.44
C LEU A 519 -9.40 48.43 -9.98
N TYR A 520 -8.83 47.74 -8.99
CA TYR A 520 -8.90 48.16 -7.58
C TYR A 520 -7.59 48.85 -7.21
N ASP A 521 -7.67 50.14 -6.90
CA ASP A 521 -6.56 51.07 -6.64
C ASP A 521 -6.11 51.01 -5.17
N PRO A 522 -4.89 50.54 -4.86
CA PRO A 522 -4.32 50.57 -3.52
C PRO A 522 -3.21 51.63 -3.48
N SER A 523 -3.56 52.90 -3.44
CA SER A 523 -2.59 54.00 -3.35
C SER A 523 -3.00 55.13 -2.39
N THR A 524 -3.43 54.79 -1.18
CA THR A 524 -3.51 55.78 -0.09
C THR A 524 -3.05 55.17 1.23
N PHE A 525 -1.73 55.12 1.46
CA PHE A 525 -1.17 55.38 2.79
C PHE A 525 0.25 55.95 2.65
N LEU A 526 0.38 57.14 3.21
CA LEU A 526 1.52 58.05 3.16
C LEU A 526 2.75 57.51 3.89
N SER A 527 3.91 57.64 3.25
CA SER A 527 5.22 57.89 3.91
C SER A 527 5.34 59.42 4.16
N PRO A 528 6.36 59.99 4.84
CA PRO A 528 7.52 59.42 5.54
C PRO A 528 7.80 60.05 6.94
N SER A 529 8.69 59.46 7.75
CA SER A 529 9.55 60.26 8.64
C SER A 529 10.90 59.59 8.88
N SER A 530 11.92 60.41 8.65
CA SER A 530 13.35 60.24 8.84
C SER A 530 13.75 60.36 10.32
N SER A 531 14.82 59.69 10.75
CA SER A 531 16.06 60.33 11.27
C SER A 531 16.92 59.38 12.13
N SER A 532 18.24 59.40 11.83
CA SER A 532 19.42 59.31 12.74
C SER A 532 19.57 58.09 13.68
N ALA A 533 20.61 57.25 13.49
CA ALA A 533 21.95 57.31 14.14
C ALA A 533 21.89 57.10 15.68
N SER A 534 22.60 56.22 16.37
CA SER A 534 23.95 55.63 16.22
C SER A 534 24.09 54.44 17.23
N PRO A 535 25.22 53.72 17.29
CA PRO A 535 25.27 52.32 17.73
C PRO A 535 25.79 52.03 19.15
N ALA A 536 25.57 50.78 19.56
CA ALA A 536 26.40 49.91 20.41
C ALA A 536 26.80 50.36 21.83
N LEU A 537 26.18 49.73 22.83
CA LEU A 537 26.72 49.55 24.17
C LEU A 537 26.68 48.05 24.52
N LEU A 538 27.87 47.45 24.59
CA LEU A 538 28.15 46.13 25.16
C LEU A 538 28.61 46.34 26.60
N LEU A 539 27.96 45.72 27.58
CA LEU A 539 28.53 45.37 28.89
C LEU A 539 27.87 44.09 29.44
N PRO A 540 28.57 43.32 30.29
CA PRO A 540 28.54 41.85 30.24
C PRO A 540 27.75 41.19 31.37
N SER A 541 27.61 39.88 31.18
CA SER A 541 27.19 38.81 32.10
C SER A 541 27.68 38.95 33.54
N ASP A 542 26.78 38.75 34.50
CA ASP A 542 27.15 38.19 35.80
C ASP A 542 26.02 37.46 36.53
N ALA A 543 26.43 36.34 37.15
CA ALA A 543 25.94 35.68 38.35
C ALA A 543 24.48 35.17 38.45
N SER A 544 24.35 33.85 38.29
CA SER A 544 23.32 33.02 38.94
C SER A 544 23.66 32.78 40.42
N PRO A 545 22.75 33.03 41.38
CA PRO A 545 22.86 32.52 42.74
C PRO A 545 21.86 31.39 43.04
N GLN A 546 22.22 30.63 44.07
CA GLN A 546 21.80 29.28 44.39
C GLN A 546 20.38 29.13 44.97
N ARG A 547 19.87 27.92 44.74
CA ARG A 547 18.65 27.28 45.24
C ARG A 547 18.73 27.01 46.76
N PRO A 548 17.70 27.37 47.56
CA PRO A 548 17.56 26.87 48.92
C PRO A 548 16.65 25.63 48.97
N SER A 549 17.04 24.67 49.80
CA SER A 549 16.28 23.50 50.22
C SER A 549 15.79 23.67 51.65
N ALA A 550 14.49 23.51 51.92
CA ALA A 550 13.90 23.31 53.24
C ALA A 550 12.57 22.56 53.02
N GLN A 551 12.55 21.26 53.34
CA GLN A 551 12.09 20.64 54.59
C GLN A 551 10.58 20.40 54.66
N GLU A 552 10.28 19.11 54.81
CA GLU A 552 8.97 18.46 54.92
C GLU A 552 8.21 18.91 56.17
N HIS A 553 6.89 19.06 56.01
CA HIS A 553 5.95 18.89 57.11
C HIS A 553 4.76 18.05 56.64
N ASP A 554 4.71 16.84 57.19
CA ASP A 554 3.58 15.93 57.23
C ASP A 554 2.48 16.50 58.14
N LEU A 555 1.21 16.37 57.73
CA LEU A 555 0.03 16.37 58.61
C LEU A 555 -1.18 15.91 57.80
N SER A 556 -1.39 14.59 57.81
CA SER A 556 -2.67 13.97 57.55
C SER A 556 -3.71 14.43 58.58
N GLN A 557 -4.79 15.08 58.15
CA GLN A 557 -6.04 15.12 58.90
C GLN A 557 -7.25 14.81 58.02
N LEU A 558 -8.04 13.89 58.55
CA LEU A 558 -9.27 13.36 58.01
C LEU A 558 -10.42 14.38 58.10
N SER A 559 -11.36 14.18 57.18
CA SER A 559 -12.81 14.11 57.42
C SER A 559 -13.70 15.20 56.81
N GLN A 560 -14.83 14.70 56.33
CA GLN A 560 -16.14 15.32 56.10
C GLN A 560 -16.53 15.63 54.65
N ASN A 561 -17.31 14.67 54.15
CA ASN A 561 -18.26 14.75 53.06
C ASN A 561 -19.10 16.03 53.13
N ALA A 562 -19.07 16.84 52.08
CA ALA A 562 -20.14 17.76 51.75
C ALA A 562 -20.53 17.54 50.28
N LEU A 563 -21.63 16.79 50.07
CA LEU A 563 -22.30 16.66 48.79
C LEU A 563 -22.84 18.03 48.36
N THR A 564 -22.11 18.72 47.49
CA THR A 564 -22.62 19.92 46.80
C THR A 564 -23.09 19.53 45.41
N ARG A 565 -24.40 19.67 45.20
CA ARG A 565 -25.11 19.46 43.94
C ARG A 565 -24.59 20.49 42.91
N PRO A 566 -24.04 20.07 41.77
CA PRO A 566 -23.57 21.02 40.77
C PRO A 566 -24.76 21.73 40.11
N THR A 567 -24.76 23.05 40.24
CA THR A 567 -25.59 24.00 39.50
C THR A 567 -25.37 23.78 37.99
N PRO A 568 -26.42 23.79 37.15
CA PRO A 568 -26.28 23.60 35.71
C PRO A 568 -25.41 24.71 35.14
N THR A 569 -24.16 24.39 34.86
CA THR A 569 -23.28 25.31 34.15
C THR A 569 -23.70 25.24 32.69
N THR A 570 -24.31 26.31 32.20
CA THR A 570 -24.50 26.54 30.77
C THR A 570 -23.11 26.70 30.16
N THR A 571 -22.47 25.59 29.83
CA THR A 571 -21.17 25.61 29.16
C THR A 571 -21.40 26.19 27.78
N VAL A 572 -21.03 27.46 27.61
CA VAL A 572 -20.85 28.09 26.31
C VAL A 572 -19.99 27.12 25.51
N ALA A 573 -20.54 26.61 24.41
CA ALA A 573 -19.84 25.65 23.57
C ALA A 573 -18.53 26.32 23.12
N PRO A 574 -17.35 25.73 23.40
CA PRO A 574 -16.12 26.27 22.86
C PRO A 574 -16.22 26.21 21.33
N ASP A 575 -16.10 27.36 20.68
CA ASP A 575 -16.10 27.46 19.21
C ASP A 575 -14.96 26.63 18.59
N THR A 576 -13.93 26.31 19.38
CA THR A 576 -12.83 25.44 19.00
C THR A 576 -13.16 23.98 19.28
N ALA A 577 -13.19 23.16 18.22
CA ALA A 577 -13.41 21.72 18.33
C ALA A 577 -12.32 21.03 19.19
N SER A 578 -12.72 20.24 20.17
CA SER A 578 -11.82 19.55 21.10
C SER A 578 -12.24 18.10 21.31
N TRP A 579 -11.26 17.23 21.52
CA TRP A 579 -11.51 15.83 21.84
C TRP A 579 -11.95 15.66 23.30
N SER A 580 -12.87 14.72 23.54
CA SER A 580 -13.10 14.16 24.86
C SER A 580 -11.86 13.39 25.34
N ALA A 581 -11.84 13.07 26.63
CA ALA A 581 -10.99 11.98 27.11
C ALA A 581 -11.30 10.70 26.34
N TRP A 582 -10.28 9.86 26.15
CA TRP A 582 -10.48 8.52 25.62
C TRP A 582 -11.35 7.70 26.57
N GLY A 583 -12.27 6.92 26.01
CA GLY A 583 -12.96 5.87 26.74
C GLY A 583 -12.01 4.72 27.11
N GLU A 584 -12.53 3.81 27.93
CA GLU A 584 -11.84 2.60 28.33
C GLU A 584 -11.49 1.71 27.12
N TRP A 585 -10.41 0.95 27.27
CA TRP A 585 -10.06 -0.09 26.30
C TRP A 585 -11.10 -1.22 26.33
N SER A 586 -11.46 -1.72 25.15
CA SER A 586 -12.20 -2.96 25.00
C SER A 586 -11.41 -4.15 25.55
N ALA A 587 -12.11 -5.24 25.81
CA ALA A 587 -11.46 -6.53 25.98
C ALA A 587 -10.58 -6.84 24.76
N CYS A 588 -9.51 -7.60 24.98
CA CYS A 588 -8.60 -8.01 23.93
C CYS A 588 -9.29 -9.01 22.98
N SER A 589 -9.16 -8.81 21.66
CA SER A 589 -9.80 -9.69 20.66
C SER A 589 -9.33 -11.14 20.69
N GLN A 590 -8.18 -11.43 21.33
CA GLN A 590 -7.65 -12.77 21.54
C GLN A 590 -7.07 -12.89 22.96
N PRO A 591 -7.26 -14.00 23.68
CA PRO A 591 -6.73 -14.17 25.04
C PRO A 591 -5.22 -14.40 25.09
N CYS A 592 -4.61 -14.85 23.99
CA CYS A 592 -3.18 -15.17 23.84
C CYS A 592 -2.80 -15.23 22.35
N GLY A 593 -1.52 -15.44 22.05
CA GLY A 593 -1.03 -15.79 20.71
C GLY A 593 -0.41 -14.62 19.95
N GLY A 594 -0.24 -13.46 20.58
CA GLY A 594 0.49 -12.38 19.95
C GLY A 594 -0.27 -11.59 18.90
N CYS A 595 -1.58 -11.82 18.71
CA CYS A 595 -2.38 -11.18 17.66
C CYS A 595 -3.69 -10.56 18.16
N GLY A 596 -3.86 -10.46 19.48
CA GLY A 596 -4.98 -9.74 20.08
C GLY A 596 -4.87 -8.24 19.83
N THR A 597 -6.00 -7.57 19.67
CA THR A 597 -6.09 -6.12 19.55
C THR A 597 -7.20 -5.63 20.48
N LYS A 598 -6.91 -4.62 21.29
CA LYS A 598 -7.89 -3.88 22.09
C LYS A 598 -8.11 -2.52 21.42
N THR A 599 -9.30 -1.96 21.59
CA THR A 599 -9.70 -0.71 20.94
C THR A 599 -10.33 0.25 21.94
N ARG A 600 -10.16 1.56 21.77
CA ARG A 600 -10.85 2.59 22.56
C ARG A 600 -11.28 3.74 21.66
N VAL A 601 -12.30 4.49 22.09
CA VAL A 601 -12.90 5.58 21.31
C VAL A 601 -12.98 6.88 22.10
N ARG A 602 -12.98 8.02 21.41
CA ARG A 602 -13.21 9.36 21.98
C ARG A 602 -14.20 10.15 21.13
N ALA A 603 -14.90 11.09 21.73
CA ALA A 603 -15.85 11.98 21.06
C ALA A 603 -15.20 13.32 20.71
N CYS A 604 -15.63 13.96 19.61
CA CYS A 604 -15.25 15.33 19.27
C CYS A 604 -16.39 16.27 19.67
N TYR A 605 -16.09 17.29 20.46
CA TYR A 605 -17.00 18.35 20.88
C TYR A 605 -16.65 19.66 20.16
N GLY A 606 -17.64 20.54 19.95
CA GLY A 606 -17.48 21.84 19.31
C GLY A 606 -18.22 21.97 17.98
N GLY A 607 -18.64 23.20 17.64
CA GLY A 607 -19.62 23.50 16.60
C GLY A 607 -19.23 23.05 15.19
N ASN A 608 -17.94 23.03 14.86
CA ASN A 608 -17.47 22.69 13.52
C ASN A 608 -17.04 21.22 13.35
N GLN A 609 -17.08 20.38 14.41
CA GLN A 609 -16.75 18.94 14.42
C GLN A 609 -15.42 18.51 13.74
N VAL A 610 -14.49 19.43 13.49
CA VAL A 610 -13.15 19.09 12.95
C VAL A 610 -12.16 18.99 14.11
N CYS A 611 -12.04 17.80 14.71
CA CYS A 611 -10.97 17.52 15.66
C CYS A 611 -9.79 16.81 14.96
N PRO A 612 -8.53 17.25 15.14
CA PRO A 612 -7.37 16.63 14.48
C PRO A 612 -7.03 15.24 15.05
N GLY A 613 -6.87 14.24 14.19
CA GLY A 613 -6.53 12.85 14.56
C GLY A 613 -7.72 11.88 14.53
N SER A 614 -7.48 10.61 14.90
CA SER A 614 -8.51 9.58 14.91
C SER A 614 -9.42 9.67 16.14
N ASN A 615 -10.69 9.27 16.01
CA ASN A 615 -11.61 9.04 17.12
C ASN A 615 -11.54 7.60 17.66
N LEU A 616 -10.74 6.74 17.03
CA LEU A 616 -10.55 5.33 17.33
C LEU A 616 -9.04 5.03 17.48
N ASP A 617 -8.67 4.38 18.57
CA ASP A 617 -7.30 3.93 18.83
C ASP A 617 -7.29 2.39 18.93
N ARG A 618 -6.20 1.77 18.47
CA ARG A 618 -5.99 0.31 18.48
C ARG A 618 -4.60 -0.01 19.01
N GLU A 619 -4.53 -1.01 19.88
CA GLU A 619 -3.28 -1.46 20.47
C GLU A 619 -3.24 -3.00 20.50
N SER A 620 -2.09 -3.58 20.22
CA SER A 620 -1.87 -5.03 20.39
C SER A 620 -1.99 -5.41 21.86
N CYS A 621 -2.55 -6.58 22.12
CA CYS A 621 -2.70 -7.12 23.47
C CYS A 621 -2.54 -8.63 23.47
N ASN A 622 -2.27 -9.19 24.65
CA ASN A 622 -2.05 -10.62 24.86
C ASN A 622 -0.93 -11.19 23.98
N ALA A 623 0.23 -10.51 24.06
CA ALA A 623 1.46 -10.83 23.34
C ALA A 623 2.06 -12.21 23.68
N HIS A 624 1.68 -12.77 24.83
CA HIS A 624 2.19 -14.06 25.27
C HIS A 624 1.73 -15.17 24.31
N ALA A 625 2.64 -16.09 23.99
CA ALA A 625 2.29 -17.26 23.19
C ALA A 625 1.16 -18.03 23.88
N CYS A 626 0.15 -18.44 23.10
CA CYS A 626 -0.78 -19.44 23.61
C CYS A 626 0.00 -20.69 23.99
N ALA A 627 -0.45 -21.39 25.04
CA ALA A 627 0.15 -22.67 25.41
C ALA A 627 0.22 -23.57 24.17
N LYS A 628 1.45 -23.97 23.79
CA LYS A 628 1.65 -24.80 22.59
C LYS A 628 0.82 -26.08 22.76
N PRO A 629 -0.07 -26.42 21.81
CA PRO A 629 -0.79 -27.67 21.90
C PRO A 629 0.22 -28.82 21.86
N LYS A 630 0.19 -29.66 22.89
CA LYS A 630 0.99 -30.90 22.91
C LYS A 630 0.52 -31.81 21.78
N LYS A 631 1.42 -32.57 21.18
CA LYS A 631 1.08 -33.55 20.14
C LYS A 631 -0.04 -34.47 20.64
N GLY A 632 -1.17 -34.50 19.93
CA GLY A 632 -2.35 -35.28 20.31
C GLY A 632 -3.40 -34.52 21.13
N MET A 633 -3.18 -33.23 21.43
CA MET A 633 -4.19 -32.39 22.07
C MET A 633 -5.37 -32.17 21.11
N ILE A 634 -6.57 -32.16 21.67
CA ILE A 634 -7.80 -31.84 20.95
C ILE A 634 -8.03 -30.33 21.05
N CYS A 635 -7.94 -29.64 19.91
CA CYS A 635 -8.27 -28.23 19.79
C CYS A 635 -9.73 -28.05 19.36
N ASN A 636 -10.37 -27.00 19.87
CA ASN A 636 -11.73 -26.60 19.48
C ASN A 636 -11.65 -25.48 18.43
N GLY A 637 -12.40 -25.61 17.35
CA GLY A 637 -12.62 -24.56 16.37
C GLY A 637 -14.10 -24.21 16.25
N ARG A 638 -14.38 -23.03 15.69
CA ARG A 638 -15.75 -22.56 15.39
C ARG A 638 -15.81 -21.89 14.02
N LEU A 639 -16.91 -22.10 13.31
CA LEU A 639 -17.30 -21.39 12.10
C LEU A 639 -18.47 -20.47 12.44
N LEU A 640 -18.35 -19.18 12.13
CA LEU A 640 -19.42 -18.18 12.27
C LEU A 640 -19.90 -17.79 10.87
N LEU A 641 -21.16 -18.10 10.56
CA LEU A 641 -21.78 -17.78 9.28
C LEU A 641 -23.20 -17.25 9.52
N PRO A 642 -23.78 -16.47 8.59
CA PRO A 642 -25.21 -16.15 8.62
C PRO A 642 -26.04 -17.43 8.79
N CYS A 643 -27.02 -17.41 9.70
CA CYS A 643 -27.77 -18.61 10.08
C CYS A 643 -28.46 -19.30 8.90
N ASP A 644 -28.96 -18.51 7.95
CA ASP A 644 -29.56 -18.95 6.70
C ASP A 644 -28.56 -19.66 5.78
N LEU A 645 -27.34 -19.15 5.64
CA LEU A 645 -26.27 -19.81 4.89
C LEU A 645 -25.84 -21.11 5.58
N LEU A 646 -25.61 -21.07 6.88
CA LEU A 646 -25.17 -22.23 7.66
C LEU A 646 -26.20 -23.35 7.66
N ALA A 647 -27.50 -23.00 7.59
CA ALA A 647 -28.58 -23.97 7.46
C ALA A 647 -28.57 -24.72 6.12
N LYS A 648 -28.05 -24.10 5.05
CA LYS A 648 -27.94 -24.67 3.69
C LYS A 648 -26.67 -25.48 3.46
N LEU A 649 -25.79 -25.58 4.45
CA LEU A 649 -24.53 -26.30 4.32
C LEU A 649 -24.58 -27.62 5.08
N ASN A 650 -24.15 -28.70 4.41
CA ASN A 650 -23.76 -29.94 5.03
C ASN A 650 -22.25 -29.91 5.27
N PHE A 651 -21.88 -30.34 6.47
CA PHE A 651 -20.49 -30.55 6.82
C PHE A 651 -20.22 -32.04 6.72
N GLY A 652 -19.37 -32.43 5.76
CA GLY A 652 -19.13 -33.83 5.44
C GLY A 652 -18.52 -34.58 6.62
N SER A 653 -19.15 -35.67 7.04
CA SER A 653 -18.46 -36.78 7.70
C SER A 653 -17.79 -37.64 6.61
N ASN A 654 -16.80 -38.46 6.96
CA ASN A 654 -16.04 -39.36 6.07
C ASN A 654 -16.86 -40.31 5.15
N ASN A 655 -18.19 -40.22 5.13
CA ASN A 655 -19.07 -41.21 4.50
C ASN A 655 -19.31 -41.00 3.00
N TYR A 656 -18.98 -39.84 2.41
CA TYR A 656 -19.17 -39.59 0.98
C TYR A 656 -17.88 -39.63 0.14
N LEU A 657 -16.86 -40.35 0.62
CA LEU A 657 -15.84 -40.87 -0.31
C LEU A 657 -16.55 -41.78 -1.31
N ASN A 658 -16.77 -41.23 -2.51
CA ASN A 658 -17.32 -41.90 -3.67
C ASN A 658 -16.73 -43.33 -3.74
N PRO A 659 -17.54 -44.40 -3.76
CA PRO A 659 -17.03 -45.77 -3.73
C PRO A 659 -15.99 -46.05 -4.83
N LYS A 660 -16.06 -45.32 -5.96
CA LYS A 660 -15.05 -45.41 -7.02
C LYS A 660 -13.65 -44.95 -6.56
N LEU A 661 -13.55 -43.95 -5.69
CA LEU A 661 -12.28 -43.51 -5.10
C LEU A 661 -11.76 -44.47 -4.01
N LYS A 662 -12.59 -45.36 -3.45
CA LYS A 662 -12.09 -46.47 -2.61
C LYS A 662 -11.42 -47.57 -3.45
N GLN A 663 -11.81 -47.75 -4.72
CA GLN A 663 -11.23 -48.78 -5.59
C GLN A 663 -9.96 -48.31 -6.31
N SER A 664 -9.85 -47.03 -6.68
CA SER A 664 -8.53 -46.49 -7.05
C SER A 664 -7.72 -46.36 -5.76
N GLY A 665 -6.59 -47.06 -5.62
CA GLY A 665 -5.74 -47.09 -4.40
C GLY A 665 -5.20 -45.75 -3.87
N PHE A 666 -5.76 -44.63 -4.31
CA PHE A 666 -5.50 -43.25 -3.88
C PHE A 666 -5.93 -42.96 -2.43
N ALA A 667 -6.77 -43.80 -1.82
CA ALA A 667 -7.22 -43.61 -0.43
C ALA A 667 -6.18 -43.96 0.65
N ARG A 668 -4.95 -44.39 0.29
CA ARG A 668 -3.90 -44.69 1.28
C ARG A 668 -3.07 -43.49 1.76
N SER A 669 -3.33 -42.27 1.26
CA SER A 669 -2.55 -41.08 1.65
C SER A 669 -3.35 -40.01 2.42
N SER A 670 -4.41 -40.38 3.15
CA SER A 670 -5.11 -39.43 4.03
C SER A 670 -4.51 -39.41 5.44
N THR A 671 -3.24 -39.02 5.57
CA THR A 671 -2.61 -38.69 6.86
C THR A 671 -2.96 -37.28 7.35
N LEU A 672 -3.79 -36.53 6.62
CA LEU A 672 -4.26 -35.23 7.05
C LEU A 672 -5.36 -35.39 8.11
N PRO A 673 -5.17 -34.85 9.34
CA PRO A 673 -6.16 -34.94 10.40
C PRO A 673 -7.42 -34.16 10.00
N LEU A 674 -8.51 -34.89 9.74
CA LEU A 674 -9.81 -34.29 9.45
C LEU A 674 -10.51 -33.88 10.76
N PRO A 675 -11.05 -32.65 10.85
CA PRO A 675 -11.80 -32.20 12.01
C PRO A 675 -13.09 -33.02 12.19
N ARG A 676 -13.44 -33.37 13.43
CA ARG A 676 -14.79 -33.85 13.75
C ARG A 676 -15.71 -32.67 13.98
N ILE A 677 -16.69 -32.50 13.11
CA ILE A 677 -17.64 -31.40 13.16
C ILE A 677 -18.80 -31.81 14.07
N SER A 678 -19.21 -30.91 14.97
CA SER A 678 -20.32 -31.17 15.89
C SER A 678 -21.60 -31.40 15.10
N GLN A 679 -22.30 -32.51 15.36
CA GLN A 679 -23.62 -32.76 14.76
C GLN A 679 -24.74 -31.93 15.40
N ARG A 680 -24.44 -31.16 16.45
CA ARG A 680 -25.42 -30.24 17.04
C ARG A 680 -25.87 -29.19 16.02
N LYS A 681 -27.14 -28.79 16.10
CA LYS A 681 -27.67 -27.67 15.31
C LYS A 681 -26.82 -26.42 15.58
N PRO A 682 -26.58 -25.56 14.57
CA PRO A 682 -25.88 -24.31 14.79
C PRO A 682 -26.50 -23.49 15.92
N VAL A 683 -25.66 -22.90 16.76
CA VAL A 683 -26.10 -22.10 17.90
C VAL A 683 -26.13 -20.64 17.47
N PHE A 684 -27.25 -19.95 17.67
CA PHE A 684 -27.32 -18.52 17.45
C PHE A 684 -26.41 -17.79 18.44
N VAL A 685 -25.56 -16.88 17.94
CA VAL A 685 -24.64 -16.10 18.78
C VAL A 685 -25.16 -14.68 18.87
N ASN A 686 -25.67 -14.30 20.04
CA ASN A 686 -26.09 -12.92 20.32
C ASN A 686 -24.88 -12.00 20.57
N GLU A 687 -23.78 -12.57 21.08
CA GLU A 687 -22.59 -11.86 21.58
C GLU A 687 -21.50 -11.66 20.52
N LEU A 688 -21.87 -11.29 19.29
CA LEU A 688 -20.92 -10.46 18.56
C LEU A 688 -21.00 -9.08 19.22
N GLU A 689 -20.16 -8.85 20.22
CA GLU A 689 -19.81 -7.53 20.77
C GLU A 689 -19.13 -6.70 19.67
N VAL A 690 -19.81 -6.51 18.54
CA VAL A 690 -19.67 -5.30 17.76
C VAL A 690 -20.39 -4.27 18.59
N HIS A 691 -19.72 -3.71 19.60
CA HIS A 691 -20.28 -2.62 20.38
C HIS A 691 -20.80 -1.56 19.40
N PRO A 692 -22.12 -1.41 19.24
CA PRO A 692 -22.65 -0.36 18.40
C PRO A 692 -22.33 0.96 19.09
N PRO A 693 -22.16 2.06 18.34
CA PRO A 693 -21.92 3.36 18.92
C PRO A 693 -23.05 3.71 19.90
N THR A 694 -22.66 3.93 21.15
CA THR A 694 -23.45 4.45 22.30
C THR A 694 -24.86 4.95 21.96
N GLU A 695 -25.88 4.18 22.38
CA GLU A 695 -27.32 4.35 22.10
C GLU A 695 -28.00 5.56 22.78
N ARG A 696 -27.30 6.65 23.13
CA ARG A 696 -27.93 7.70 23.96
C ARG A 696 -28.83 8.71 23.24
N PHE A 697 -28.91 8.72 21.91
CA PHE A 697 -29.74 9.69 21.19
C PHE A 697 -30.42 9.09 19.95
N LEU A 698 -31.41 8.22 20.14
CA LEU A 698 -32.36 7.87 19.07
C LEU A 698 -33.80 7.93 19.56
N SER A 699 -34.59 8.76 18.88
CA SER A 699 -36.03 8.96 19.06
C SER A 699 -36.81 7.64 18.95
N SER A 700 -37.90 7.54 19.71
CA SER A 700 -38.72 6.34 19.93
C SER A 700 -39.25 5.68 18.65
N SER A 701 -39.41 6.42 17.55
CA SER A 701 -39.87 5.89 16.27
C SER A 701 -38.83 5.00 15.55
N THR A 702 -37.53 5.23 15.75
CA THR A 702 -36.46 4.44 15.10
C THR A 702 -36.13 3.12 15.79
N ARG A 703 -36.59 2.90 17.04
CA ARG A 703 -36.42 1.63 17.77
C ARG A 703 -37.17 0.46 17.12
N ARG A 704 -38.29 0.70 16.43
CA ARG A 704 -39.07 -0.39 15.80
C ARG A 704 -38.47 -0.87 14.48
N VAL A 705 -37.89 0.03 13.68
CA VAL A 705 -37.45 -0.32 12.30
C VAL A 705 -36.12 -1.08 12.27
N LYS A 706 -35.22 -0.89 13.25
CA LYS A 706 -33.93 -1.62 13.28
C LYS A 706 -33.93 -2.99 13.97
N ARG A 707 -35.05 -3.42 14.58
CA ARG A 707 -35.10 -4.74 15.23
C ARG A 707 -35.18 -5.93 14.26
N GLN A 708 -35.42 -5.73 12.96
CA GLN A 708 -35.77 -6.84 12.07
C GLN A 708 -34.66 -7.40 11.15
N THR A 709 -33.46 -6.84 11.08
CA THR A 709 -32.38 -7.43 10.26
C THR A 709 -31.00 -7.32 10.91
N ALA A 710 -30.92 -7.46 12.23
CA ALA A 710 -29.66 -7.87 12.85
C ALA A 710 -29.26 -9.20 12.20
N ASN A 711 -28.24 -9.18 11.34
CA ASN A 711 -27.67 -10.36 10.67
C ASN A 711 -27.46 -11.43 11.75
N ARG A 712 -28.36 -12.41 11.80
CA ARG A 712 -28.26 -13.46 12.81
C ARG A 712 -27.11 -14.36 12.39
N PHE A 713 -26.00 -14.29 13.13
CA PHE A 713 -24.90 -15.21 12.96
C PHE A 713 -25.14 -16.44 13.81
N CYS A 714 -24.87 -17.60 13.22
CA CYS A 714 -24.89 -18.88 13.90
C CYS A 714 -23.49 -19.46 13.91
N GLU A 715 -23.12 -20.13 15.00
CA GLU A 715 -21.86 -20.84 15.12
C GLU A 715 -22.00 -22.36 14.88
N LYS A 716 -21.00 -22.95 14.25
CA LYS A 716 -20.80 -24.40 14.14
C LYS A 716 -19.43 -24.75 14.73
N ARG A 717 -19.41 -25.59 15.77
CA ARG A 717 -18.17 -26.02 16.42
C ARG A 717 -17.61 -27.30 15.80
N PHE A 718 -16.29 -27.44 15.80
CA PHE A 718 -15.58 -28.64 15.39
C PHE A 718 -14.37 -28.86 16.30
N ILE A 719 -13.87 -30.09 16.35
CA ILE A 719 -12.66 -30.45 17.08
C ILE A 719 -11.64 -31.06 16.12
N TYR A 720 -10.35 -30.83 16.35
CA TYR A 720 -9.28 -31.39 15.53
C TYR A 720 -8.04 -31.66 16.37
N GLN A 721 -7.17 -32.56 15.91
CA GLN A 721 -5.90 -32.81 16.55
C GLN A 721 -4.93 -31.69 16.21
N CYS A 722 -4.36 -31.08 17.25
CA CYS A 722 -3.34 -30.06 17.14
C CYS A 722 -1.99 -30.58 17.70
N PRO A 723 -0.86 -30.03 17.23
CA PRO A 723 -0.75 -29.01 16.18
C PRO A 723 -0.98 -29.60 14.76
N THR A 724 -1.59 -28.81 13.87
CA THR A 724 -1.65 -29.11 12.42
C THR A 724 -1.37 -27.82 11.65
N ALA A 725 -0.59 -27.90 10.56
CA ALA A 725 -0.28 -26.76 9.70
C ALA A 725 -1.41 -26.43 8.71
N LEU A 726 -2.28 -27.41 8.43
CA LEU A 726 -3.41 -27.30 7.52
C LEU A 726 -4.61 -28.02 8.13
N LEU A 727 -5.76 -27.37 8.11
CA LEU A 727 -7.03 -27.98 8.51
C LEU A 727 -8.02 -27.89 7.35
N THR A 728 -8.46 -29.04 6.85
CA THR A 728 -9.42 -29.11 5.75
C THR A 728 -10.81 -29.37 6.31
N ILE A 729 -11.76 -28.47 6.07
CA ILE A 729 -13.18 -28.64 6.41
C ILE A 729 -13.94 -28.86 5.10
N GLN A 730 -14.50 -30.05 4.92
CA GLN A 730 -15.34 -30.36 3.76
C GLN A 730 -16.74 -29.78 3.97
N MET A 731 -17.17 -28.94 3.05
CA MET A 731 -18.45 -28.25 3.07
C MET A 731 -19.16 -28.50 1.74
N GLU A 732 -20.40 -28.99 1.81
CA GLU A 732 -21.25 -29.22 0.65
C GLU A 732 -22.54 -28.43 0.81
N TYR A 733 -23.08 -27.93 -0.29
CA TYR A 733 -24.41 -27.35 -0.27
C TYR A 733 -25.43 -28.48 -0.10
N LYS A 734 -26.39 -28.32 0.82
CA LYS A 734 -27.49 -29.26 0.94
C LYS A 734 -28.24 -29.25 -0.40
N PRO A 735 -28.38 -30.41 -1.07
CA PRO A 735 -29.22 -30.47 -2.26
C PRO A 735 -30.62 -30.06 -1.82
N ASP A 736 -31.19 -29.07 -2.52
CA ASP A 736 -32.56 -28.66 -2.28
C ASP A 736 -33.44 -29.81 -2.76
N THR A 737 -33.84 -30.70 -1.86
CA THR A 737 -34.70 -31.84 -2.19
C THR A 737 -36.11 -31.38 -2.57
N GLN A 738 -36.39 -30.08 -2.53
CA GLN A 738 -37.58 -29.51 -3.14
C GLN A 738 -37.43 -29.43 -4.66
N GLY A 739 -37.62 -30.59 -5.31
CA GLY A 739 -38.28 -30.63 -6.62
C GLY A 739 -37.61 -29.90 -7.78
N THR A 740 -36.28 -29.76 -7.79
CA THR A 740 -35.58 -29.31 -9.00
C THR A 740 -35.64 -30.42 -10.05
N ASN A 741 -36.75 -30.43 -10.78
CA ASN A 741 -36.91 -31.18 -12.01
C ASN A 741 -35.76 -30.78 -12.95
N ASP A 742 -35.32 -31.73 -13.79
CA ASP A 742 -34.24 -31.52 -14.77
C ASP A 742 -34.50 -30.32 -15.72
N ALA A 743 -35.72 -29.78 -15.71
CA ALA A 743 -36.12 -28.52 -16.34
C ALA A 743 -35.26 -27.30 -15.93
N TYR A 744 -34.77 -27.20 -14.69
CA TYR A 744 -33.89 -26.06 -14.31
C TYR A 744 -32.59 -26.06 -15.10
N PHE A 745 -31.98 -27.24 -15.30
CA PHE A 745 -30.75 -27.36 -16.08
C PHE A 745 -30.98 -27.27 -17.59
N GLN A 746 -32.20 -27.51 -18.07
CA GLN A 746 -32.57 -27.19 -19.45
C GLN A 746 -32.65 -25.67 -19.68
N GLN A 747 -33.02 -24.89 -18.66
CA GLN A 747 -33.12 -23.44 -18.75
C GLN A 747 -31.75 -22.74 -18.60
N TYR A 748 -30.82 -23.34 -17.86
CA TYR A 748 -29.47 -22.83 -17.60
C TYR A 748 -28.40 -23.89 -17.91
N PRO A 749 -28.19 -24.27 -19.18
CA PRO A 749 -27.26 -25.33 -19.56
C PRO A 749 -25.81 -25.04 -19.14
N GLU A 750 -25.44 -23.76 -18.98
CA GLU A 750 -24.13 -23.33 -18.48
C GLU A 750 -23.82 -23.85 -17.07
N CYS A 751 -24.84 -24.05 -16.22
CA CYS A 751 -24.64 -24.58 -14.86
C CYS A 751 -24.15 -26.04 -14.85
N CYS A 752 -24.30 -26.77 -15.96
CA CYS A 752 -23.94 -28.17 -16.10
C CYS A 752 -23.01 -28.41 -17.31
N SER A 753 -22.29 -27.38 -17.76
CA SER A 753 -21.45 -27.44 -18.97
C SER A 753 -20.39 -28.54 -18.89
N GLY A 754 -20.49 -29.53 -19.79
CA GLY A 754 -19.63 -30.73 -19.81
C GLY A 754 -20.08 -31.91 -18.92
N TYR A 755 -21.29 -31.83 -18.36
CA TYR A 755 -21.92 -32.83 -17.50
C TYR A 755 -23.39 -33.08 -17.95
N THR A 756 -23.96 -34.22 -17.58
CA THR A 756 -25.37 -34.58 -17.81
C THR A 756 -26.17 -34.39 -16.52
N PRO A 757 -27.16 -33.48 -16.47
CA PRO A 757 -28.05 -33.34 -15.32
C PRO A 757 -28.99 -34.55 -15.22
N ARG A 758 -29.18 -35.08 -14.01
CA ARG A 758 -30.17 -36.11 -13.69
C ARG A 758 -30.65 -35.94 -12.25
N ARG A 759 -31.96 -35.83 -12.03
CA ARG A 759 -32.57 -35.64 -10.69
C ARG A 759 -31.96 -34.46 -9.91
N GLY A 760 -31.74 -33.34 -10.57
CA GLY A 760 -31.21 -32.14 -9.91
C GLY A 760 -29.70 -32.15 -9.67
N VAL A 761 -28.96 -33.15 -10.17
CA VAL A 761 -27.50 -33.32 -9.96
C VAL A 761 -26.78 -33.47 -11.30
N CYS A 762 -25.65 -32.78 -11.47
CA CYS A 762 -24.77 -32.88 -12.64
C CYS A 762 -23.84 -34.11 -12.54
N TYR A 763 -23.98 -35.07 -13.47
CA TYR A 763 -23.13 -36.26 -13.57
C TYR A 763 -22.15 -36.15 -14.74
N LYS A 764 -20.91 -36.62 -14.58
CA LYS A 764 -19.98 -36.84 -15.71
C LYS A 764 -19.84 -38.34 -15.91
N ASN A 765 -19.97 -38.80 -17.15
CA ASN A 765 -19.61 -40.19 -17.49
C ASN A 765 -18.11 -40.42 -17.30
#